data_AF-S6G886-F1
#
_entry.id   AF-S6G886-F1
#
_cell.length_a   1.000
_cell.length_b   1.000
_cell.length_c   1.000
_cell.angle_alpha   90.00
_cell.angle_beta   90.00
_cell.angle_gamma   90.00
#
_symmetry.space_group_name_H-M   'P 1'
#
loop_
_entity.id
_entity.type
_entity.pdbx_description
1 polymer ?
#
loop_
_entity_poly.entity_id
_entity_poly.type
_entity_poly.pdbx_seq_one_letter_code
_entity_poly.pdbx_strand_id
1 'polypeptide(L)'
;MQNNSPYNNSVELSFDLSLDLTALITNRDLGNINSNDLNKEKIISLIKENNSSLHIDFSKLDLEIQNNKVIVKPKPGDKTYEGVVELVFKVSQNLRTLISNTDLGLIEQDDLQPNKLIEIIKSKNPNIQIDFSKLDLVINQAENKVIVKPKSNDKTYENQAELTFDLFSESDNQIVEQIKTVWNTEFKDKFRSYDDPDYEWQTSIASKNTILKVFSERLEKNGLSNLNINYLNKPIFDWQSPDDGEDLEFVYKGKVISLNVGKINAKALTEYNEYEKGSENKKATKIGYFINTQGLFQIDRFLSSVKEVPDELPDIINDLSRGFTFNGNESIEGIENWDTKNVIRMSQTFYDTYKFNQDISSWNTENVTDMSWMFRSSKFNRNIGNWNTKNVKNMSYMFGWNEVFNQDISNWDTSNVTDMSHMFYKAKVFNQDISKWNINSLQKINSMFSDAEAFNQDVNTKQVVKDDGSTYTAWDISKLTSLGGVFFGAKSFNSSLDKWNTENITSMVSTFSKTEIFNQDISMWNTSKVTNMSSMFNDAKSFNQDISKWNTSNVNDMSSMFSDAKAFNQDIKTKQVKKDDGSTYTAWDTSKVTNMSYMFSWAESFNQNISNWNTSKVTNMSSMFWLAKSFEQNISNWDVNEVERHREFINDESKLKDKLEFIPEKFRQKLIEEFNKNKK
;
A
#
# COMPACT_ATOMS: atom_id res chain seq x y z
N MET A 1 74.44 -82.06 -56.09
CA MET A 1 75.62 -82.88 -55.70
C MET A 1 75.43 -83.26 -54.24
N GLN A 2 75.34 -84.52 -53.81
CA GLN A 2 75.90 -85.76 -54.35
C GLN A 2 74.89 -86.94 -54.33
N ASN A 3 74.84 -87.65 -55.46
CA ASN A 3 74.61 -89.08 -55.73
C ASN A 3 73.89 -89.96 -54.69
N ASN A 4 72.59 -90.23 -54.93
CA ASN A 4 72.07 -91.50 -55.48
C ASN A 4 70.53 -91.47 -55.38
N SER A 5 69.83 -91.29 -56.51
CA SER A 5 68.37 -91.46 -56.59
C SER A 5 67.97 -92.07 -57.93
N PRO A 6 67.15 -93.14 -57.98
CA PRO A 6 66.78 -93.85 -59.21
C PRO A 6 65.48 -93.33 -59.86
N TYR A 7 64.97 -92.16 -59.48
CA TYR A 7 63.67 -91.66 -59.95
C TYR A 7 63.85 -90.53 -60.97
N ASN A 8 63.41 -90.78 -62.20
CA ASN A 8 63.65 -89.96 -63.39
C ASN A 8 62.43 -89.09 -63.73
N ASN A 9 61.91 -88.33 -62.76
CA ASN A 9 60.94 -87.25 -62.94
C ASN A 9 60.94 -86.34 -61.70
N SER A 10 61.13 -85.04 -61.88
CA SER A 10 60.92 -84.03 -60.82
C SER A 10 59.47 -83.59 -60.82
N VAL A 11 58.79 -83.72 -59.67
CA VAL A 11 57.55 -82.98 -59.41
C VAL A 11 57.96 -81.61 -58.89
N GLU A 12 57.69 -80.58 -59.67
CA GLU A 12 57.78 -79.21 -59.17
C GLU A 12 56.54 -78.94 -58.32
N LEU A 13 56.68 -79.09 -57.00
CA LEU A 13 55.68 -78.61 -56.04
C LEU A 13 55.86 -77.10 -55.89
N SER A 14 55.14 -76.34 -56.71
CA SER A 14 54.95 -74.91 -56.46
C SER A 14 53.85 -74.77 -55.41
N PHE A 15 54.20 -74.28 -54.23
CA PHE A 15 53.25 -73.83 -53.22
C PHE A 15 53.42 -72.33 -53.05
N ASP A 16 52.32 -71.59 -53.21
CA ASP A 16 52.29 -70.18 -52.88
C ASP A 16 52.36 -70.09 -51.34
N LEU A 17 53.48 -69.60 -50.80
CA LEU A 17 53.57 -69.29 -49.36
C LEU A 17 52.78 -68.01 -49.11
N SER A 18 51.54 -68.17 -48.69
CA SER A 18 50.70 -67.09 -48.17
C SER A 18 51.28 -66.60 -46.83
N LEU A 19 51.36 -65.28 -46.66
CA LEU A 19 51.79 -64.67 -45.40
C LEU A 19 50.58 -64.50 -44.48
N ASP A 20 50.61 -65.11 -43.30
CA ASP A 20 49.53 -65.02 -42.31
C ASP A 20 49.46 -63.61 -41.69
N LEU A 21 48.36 -62.90 -41.98
CA LEU A 21 48.10 -61.57 -41.46
C LEU A 21 48.08 -61.55 -39.93
N THR A 22 47.67 -62.64 -39.28
CA THR A 22 47.61 -62.73 -37.82
C THR A 22 48.99 -62.81 -37.17
N ALA A 23 50.01 -63.28 -37.89
CA ALA A 23 51.40 -63.24 -37.45
C ALA A 23 52.07 -61.89 -37.75
N LEU A 24 51.65 -61.21 -38.83
CA LEU A 24 52.28 -59.97 -39.30
C LEU A 24 51.82 -58.73 -38.57
N ILE A 25 50.50 -58.50 -38.51
CA ILE A 25 49.95 -57.46 -37.65
C ILE A 25 50.05 -58.05 -36.25
N THR A 26 50.65 -57.41 -35.26
CA THR A 26 50.78 -58.00 -33.91
C THR A 26 50.09 -57.15 -32.86
N ASN A 27 50.14 -55.82 -33.00
CA ASN A 27 49.32 -54.92 -32.23
C ASN A 27 47.90 -54.83 -32.83
N ARG A 28 46.93 -55.25 -32.03
CA ARG A 28 45.51 -55.38 -32.40
C ARG A 28 44.66 -54.21 -31.91
N ASP A 29 45.19 -53.35 -31.04
CA ASP A 29 44.46 -52.20 -30.51
C ASP A 29 44.98 -50.93 -31.17
N LEU A 30 44.11 -50.26 -31.91
CA LEU A 30 44.43 -48.99 -32.57
C LEU A 30 44.26 -47.78 -31.65
N GLY A 31 43.81 -47.99 -30.42
CA GLY A 31 43.54 -46.96 -29.44
C GLY A 31 42.28 -46.18 -29.75
N ASN A 32 42.26 -44.90 -29.38
CA ASN A 32 41.14 -44.02 -29.67
C ASN A 32 41.32 -43.35 -31.04
N ILE A 33 40.25 -43.31 -31.84
CA ILE A 33 40.23 -42.73 -33.19
C ILE A 33 39.13 -41.69 -33.28
N ASN A 34 39.46 -40.52 -33.81
CA ASN A 34 38.48 -39.47 -34.07
C ASN A 34 37.43 -39.95 -35.09
N SER A 35 36.17 -39.59 -34.91
CA SER A 35 35.08 -39.99 -35.79
C SER A 35 35.31 -39.57 -37.25
N ASN A 36 35.95 -38.42 -37.49
CA ASN A 36 36.30 -37.94 -38.84
C ASN A 36 37.46 -38.74 -39.47
N ASP A 37 38.26 -39.42 -38.65
CA ASP A 37 39.42 -40.23 -39.07
C ASP A 37 39.05 -41.69 -39.36
N LEU A 38 37.77 -42.07 -39.26
CA LEU A 38 37.26 -43.43 -39.56
C LEU A 38 37.14 -43.69 -41.06
N ASN A 39 38.24 -43.54 -41.80
CA ASN A 39 38.34 -43.84 -43.22
C ASN A 39 39.52 -44.79 -43.51
N LYS A 40 39.48 -45.46 -44.67
CA LYS A 40 40.46 -46.51 -45.02
C LYS A 40 41.91 -46.01 -44.98
N GLU A 41 42.19 -44.82 -45.51
CA GLU A 41 43.55 -44.28 -45.58
C GLU A 41 44.14 -44.02 -44.19
N LYS A 42 43.33 -43.44 -43.29
CA LYS A 42 43.75 -43.11 -41.94
C LYS A 42 43.88 -44.35 -41.06
N ILE A 43 42.97 -45.31 -41.19
CA ILE A 43 43.07 -46.62 -40.50
C ILE A 43 44.32 -47.37 -40.96
N ILE A 44 44.63 -47.41 -42.26
CA ILE A 44 45.87 -48.03 -42.77
C ILE A 44 47.10 -47.35 -42.15
N SER A 45 47.11 -46.03 -42.07
CA SER A 45 48.20 -45.26 -41.46
C SER A 45 48.37 -45.63 -39.98
N LEU A 46 47.28 -45.73 -39.22
CA LEU A 46 47.30 -46.15 -37.81
C LEU A 46 47.78 -47.59 -37.62
N ILE A 47 47.37 -48.52 -38.49
CA ILE A 47 47.84 -49.91 -38.45
C ILE A 47 49.36 -49.96 -38.64
N LYS A 48 49.89 -49.16 -39.59
CA LYS A 48 51.35 -49.05 -39.83
C LYS A 48 52.08 -48.39 -38.67
N GLU A 49 51.53 -47.32 -38.10
CA GLU A 49 52.13 -46.61 -36.95
C GLU A 49 52.24 -47.54 -35.72
N ASN A 50 51.17 -48.29 -35.42
CA ASN A 50 51.12 -49.19 -34.26
C ASN A 50 51.86 -50.51 -34.45
N ASN A 51 52.27 -50.79 -35.69
CA ASN A 51 53.09 -51.95 -36.06
C ASN A 51 54.26 -51.43 -36.90
N SER A 52 55.19 -50.71 -36.28
CA SER A 52 56.23 -49.94 -36.98
C SER A 52 57.23 -50.78 -37.82
N SER A 53 57.23 -52.10 -37.67
CA SER A 53 57.98 -53.07 -38.50
C SER A 53 57.14 -53.75 -39.60
N LEU A 54 55.91 -53.31 -39.82
CA LEU A 54 54.93 -53.95 -40.70
C LEU A 54 55.21 -53.66 -42.18
N HIS A 55 55.61 -54.68 -42.93
CA HIS A 55 55.74 -54.64 -44.39
C HIS A 55 54.58 -55.37 -45.06
N ILE A 56 53.42 -54.70 -45.12
CA ILE A 56 52.20 -55.21 -45.77
C ILE A 56 51.78 -54.28 -46.92
N ASP A 57 51.40 -54.87 -48.06
CA ASP A 57 50.76 -54.17 -49.18
C ASP A 57 49.23 -54.11 -48.98
N PHE A 58 48.77 -53.01 -48.39
CA PHE A 58 47.35 -52.78 -48.13
C PHE A 58 46.49 -52.62 -49.40
N SER A 59 47.08 -52.46 -50.59
CA SER A 59 46.30 -52.43 -51.84
C SER A 59 45.66 -53.79 -52.17
N LYS A 60 46.20 -54.87 -51.60
CA LYS A 60 45.73 -56.26 -51.73
C LYS A 60 44.76 -56.70 -50.63
N LEU A 61 44.49 -55.83 -49.66
CA LEU A 61 43.65 -56.14 -48.50
C LEU A 61 42.33 -55.37 -48.58
N ASP A 62 41.27 -56.01 -48.09
CA ASP A 62 39.99 -55.37 -47.79
C ASP A 62 39.92 -55.03 -46.30
N LEU A 63 39.57 -53.77 -46.03
CA LEU A 63 39.33 -53.25 -44.69
C LEU A 63 37.84 -52.95 -44.54
N GLU A 64 37.20 -53.71 -43.65
CA GLU A 64 35.81 -53.52 -43.27
C GLU A 64 35.77 -52.80 -41.92
N ILE A 65 35.45 -51.50 -41.94
CA ILE A 65 35.38 -50.67 -40.73
C ILE A 65 33.98 -50.81 -40.14
N GLN A 66 33.92 -51.25 -38.89
CA GLN A 66 32.70 -51.36 -38.08
C GLN A 66 32.82 -50.40 -36.88
N ASN A 67 31.77 -50.30 -36.05
CA ASN A 67 31.66 -49.27 -35.01
C ASN A 67 32.80 -49.22 -33.98
N ASN A 68 33.45 -50.34 -33.67
CA ASN A 68 34.54 -50.43 -32.68
C ASN A 68 35.70 -51.35 -33.12
N LYS A 69 35.71 -51.73 -34.39
CA LYS A 69 36.72 -52.63 -34.93
C LYS A 69 36.88 -52.49 -36.43
N VAL A 70 38.03 -52.87 -36.93
CA VAL A 70 38.29 -53.04 -38.36
C VAL A 70 38.70 -54.48 -38.61
N ILE A 71 38.06 -55.11 -39.59
CA ILE A 71 38.41 -56.45 -40.05
C ILE A 71 39.29 -56.29 -41.28
N VAL A 72 40.50 -56.82 -41.21
CA VAL A 72 41.49 -56.81 -42.29
C VAL A 72 41.60 -58.23 -42.84
N LYS A 73 41.31 -58.39 -44.13
CA LYS A 73 41.37 -59.68 -44.83
C LYS A 73 41.91 -59.51 -46.25
N PRO A 74 42.45 -60.57 -46.88
CA PRO A 74 42.85 -60.52 -48.28
C PRO A 74 41.63 -60.22 -49.18
N LYS A 75 41.85 -59.45 -50.26
CA LYS A 75 40.82 -59.25 -51.29
C LYS A 75 40.43 -60.58 -51.94
N PRO A 76 39.19 -60.74 -52.43
CA PRO A 76 38.77 -61.94 -53.14
C PRO A 76 39.75 -62.31 -54.27
N GLY A 77 40.38 -63.48 -54.18
CA GLY A 77 41.34 -63.99 -55.16
C GLY A 77 42.81 -63.65 -54.90
N ASP A 78 43.14 -62.87 -53.87
CA ASP A 78 44.54 -62.69 -53.45
C ASP A 78 45.09 -63.97 -52.79
N LYS A 79 46.32 -64.34 -53.17
CA LYS A 79 47.05 -65.49 -52.62
C LYS A 79 48.29 -65.08 -51.83
N THR A 80 48.58 -63.78 -51.76
CA THR A 80 49.77 -63.24 -51.09
C THR A 80 49.61 -63.31 -49.58
N TYR A 81 48.40 -63.05 -49.09
CA TYR A 81 48.06 -63.01 -47.67
C TYR A 81 46.98 -64.04 -47.33
N GLU A 82 47.06 -64.60 -46.13
CA GLU A 82 46.01 -65.45 -45.56
C GLU A 82 45.64 -65.02 -44.14
N GLY A 83 44.55 -65.56 -43.61
CA GLY A 83 44.04 -65.21 -42.28
C GLY A 83 43.17 -63.94 -42.26
N VAL A 84 42.52 -63.70 -41.12
CA VAL A 84 41.66 -62.53 -40.89
C VAL A 84 42.10 -61.90 -39.57
N VAL A 85 42.41 -60.61 -39.61
CA VAL A 85 42.81 -59.86 -38.42
C VAL A 85 41.70 -58.91 -38.02
N GLU A 86 41.23 -59.08 -36.79
CA GLU A 86 40.36 -58.12 -36.14
C GLU A 86 41.23 -57.15 -35.33
N LEU A 87 41.17 -55.85 -35.65
CA LEU A 87 41.73 -54.81 -34.80
C LEU A 87 40.61 -54.05 -34.12
N VAL A 88 40.74 -53.81 -32.83
CA VAL A 88 39.78 -53.05 -32.04
C VAL A 88 40.21 -51.61 -31.91
N PHE A 89 39.24 -50.71 -31.79
CA PHE A 89 39.46 -49.31 -31.47
C PHE A 89 38.27 -48.76 -30.69
N LYS A 90 38.46 -47.61 -30.07
CA LYS A 90 37.36 -46.82 -29.49
C LYS A 90 37.21 -45.53 -30.27
N VAL A 91 35.98 -45.15 -30.59
CA VAL A 91 35.73 -43.83 -31.18
C VAL A 91 35.89 -42.78 -30.10
N SER A 92 36.64 -41.71 -30.39
CA SER A 92 36.78 -40.55 -29.50
C SER A 92 35.40 -39.98 -29.15
N GLN A 93 35.20 -39.62 -27.89
CA GLN A 93 33.90 -39.13 -27.44
C GLN A 93 33.76 -37.62 -27.73
N ASN A 94 32.65 -37.21 -28.34
CA ASN A 94 32.43 -35.83 -28.74
C ASN A 94 32.00 -34.94 -27.57
N LEU A 95 32.83 -33.95 -27.21
CA LEU A 95 32.58 -33.06 -26.08
C LEU A 95 31.29 -32.24 -26.22
N ARG A 96 30.89 -31.86 -27.45
CA ARG A 96 29.64 -31.11 -27.69
C ARG A 96 28.39 -31.91 -27.34
N THR A 97 28.45 -33.24 -27.46
CA THR A 97 27.33 -34.11 -27.12
C THR A 97 27.37 -34.56 -25.67
N LEU A 98 28.55 -34.64 -25.07
CA LEU A 98 28.73 -35.03 -23.67
C LEU A 98 28.40 -33.89 -22.70
N ILE A 99 28.73 -32.64 -23.05
CA ILE A 99 28.37 -31.43 -22.31
C ILE A 99 27.10 -30.87 -22.95
N SER A 100 25.93 -31.32 -22.49
CA SER A 100 24.65 -30.96 -23.09
C SER A 100 24.10 -29.64 -22.59
N ASN A 101 24.36 -29.29 -21.33
CA ASN A 101 24.04 -27.99 -20.78
C ASN A 101 25.25 -27.06 -20.89
N THR A 102 25.14 -26.09 -21.79
CA THR A 102 26.20 -25.11 -22.10
C THR A 102 26.03 -23.80 -21.35
N ASP A 103 24.90 -23.56 -20.69
CA ASP A 103 24.70 -22.39 -19.85
C ASP A 103 25.06 -22.71 -18.38
N LEU A 104 26.16 -22.14 -17.93
CA LEU A 104 26.64 -22.31 -16.55
C LEU A 104 25.88 -21.41 -15.57
N GLY A 105 25.10 -20.44 -16.05
CA GLY A 105 24.44 -19.44 -15.24
C GLY A 105 25.41 -18.42 -14.65
N LEU A 106 25.03 -17.85 -13.50
CA LEU A 106 25.83 -16.84 -12.81
C LEU A 106 27.07 -17.47 -12.14
N ILE A 107 28.24 -16.88 -12.37
CA ILE A 107 29.52 -17.28 -11.79
C ILE A 107 30.18 -16.06 -11.12
N GLU A 108 30.66 -16.24 -9.90
CA GLU A 108 31.45 -15.23 -9.18
C GLU A 108 32.86 -15.11 -9.80
N GLN A 109 33.41 -13.90 -9.80
CA GLN A 109 34.77 -13.66 -10.31
C GLN A 109 35.82 -14.62 -9.71
N ASP A 110 35.72 -14.91 -8.41
CA ASP A 110 36.65 -15.80 -7.70
C ASP A 110 36.51 -17.28 -8.11
N ASP A 111 35.33 -17.66 -8.62
CA ASP A 111 35.03 -19.01 -9.11
C ASP A 111 35.47 -19.24 -10.56
N LEU A 112 35.98 -18.21 -11.26
CA LEU A 112 36.60 -18.33 -12.59
C LEU A 112 37.99 -18.97 -12.54
N GLN A 113 38.09 -20.09 -11.84
CA GLN A 113 39.28 -20.93 -11.75
C GLN A 113 38.95 -22.34 -12.28
N PRO A 114 39.89 -23.03 -12.96
CA PRO A 114 39.61 -24.31 -13.62
C PRO A 114 38.93 -25.36 -12.71
N ASN A 115 39.37 -25.50 -11.46
CA ASN A 115 38.79 -26.49 -10.54
C ASN A 115 37.32 -26.17 -10.20
N LYS A 116 37.00 -24.90 -9.96
CA LYS A 116 35.63 -24.44 -9.66
C LYS A 116 34.72 -24.55 -10.87
N LEU A 117 35.21 -24.17 -12.05
CA LEU A 117 34.49 -24.36 -13.30
C LEU A 117 34.18 -25.84 -13.57
N ILE A 118 35.11 -26.76 -13.28
CA ILE A 118 34.86 -28.20 -13.42
C ILE A 118 33.73 -28.65 -12.48
N GLU A 119 33.72 -28.19 -11.22
CA GLU A 119 32.62 -28.47 -10.27
C GLU A 119 31.28 -27.95 -10.81
N ILE A 120 31.25 -26.72 -11.33
CA ILE A 120 30.05 -26.09 -11.90
C ILE A 120 29.57 -26.86 -13.14
N ILE A 121 30.46 -27.18 -14.08
CA ILE A 121 30.13 -27.96 -15.29
C ILE A 121 29.51 -29.30 -14.92
N LYS A 122 30.09 -30.02 -13.95
CA LYS A 122 29.55 -31.29 -13.45
C LYS A 122 28.18 -31.12 -12.79
N SER A 123 27.99 -30.06 -12.00
CA SER A 123 26.71 -29.79 -11.35
C SER A 123 25.57 -29.53 -12.35
N LYS A 124 25.86 -28.81 -13.44
CA LYS A 124 24.91 -28.50 -14.52
C LYS A 124 24.67 -29.67 -15.46
N ASN A 125 25.58 -30.64 -15.47
CA ASN A 125 25.54 -31.86 -16.27
C ASN A 125 25.71 -33.09 -15.35
N PRO A 126 24.75 -33.42 -14.46
CA PRO A 126 24.96 -34.37 -13.37
C PRO A 126 25.28 -35.81 -13.83
N ASN A 127 24.93 -36.17 -15.07
CA ASN A 127 25.21 -37.49 -15.65
C ASN A 127 26.48 -37.52 -16.51
N ILE A 128 27.28 -36.46 -16.50
CA ILE A 128 28.45 -36.35 -17.37
C ILE A 128 29.56 -37.30 -16.94
N GLN A 129 30.04 -38.12 -17.86
CA GLN A 129 31.15 -39.06 -17.64
C GLN A 129 32.40 -38.61 -18.40
N ILE A 130 33.02 -37.54 -17.90
CA ILE A 130 34.23 -36.95 -18.48
C ILE A 130 35.39 -36.98 -17.49
N ASP A 131 36.56 -37.39 -17.96
CA ASP A 131 37.84 -37.25 -17.29
C ASP A 131 38.46 -35.88 -17.61
N PHE A 132 38.18 -34.90 -16.75
CA PHE A 132 38.68 -33.53 -16.91
C PHE A 132 40.20 -33.42 -16.80
N SER A 133 40.93 -34.44 -16.30
CA SER A 133 42.40 -34.42 -16.28
C SER A 133 43.00 -34.42 -17.70
N LYS A 134 42.22 -34.82 -18.71
CA LYS A 134 42.59 -34.89 -20.12
C LYS A 134 42.16 -33.67 -20.94
N LEU A 135 41.52 -32.68 -20.31
CA LEU A 135 40.95 -31.52 -20.98
C LEU A 135 41.63 -30.23 -20.52
N ASP A 136 41.70 -29.25 -21.43
CA ASP A 136 42.04 -27.86 -21.15
C ASP A 136 40.76 -27.02 -21.09
N LEU A 137 40.68 -26.13 -20.08
CA LEU A 137 39.63 -25.13 -19.95
C LEU A 137 40.23 -23.76 -20.29
N VAL A 138 39.76 -23.16 -21.38
CA VAL A 138 40.16 -21.80 -21.79
C VAL A 138 39.04 -20.83 -21.44
N ILE A 139 39.32 -19.92 -20.52
CA ILE A 139 38.36 -18.91 -20.05
C ILE A 139 38.49 -17.66 -20.91
N ASN A 140 37.42 -17.26 -21.59
CA ASN A 140 37.30 -16.00 -22.30
C ASN A 140 36.33 -15.09 -21.55
N GLN A 141 36.86 -14.23 -20.68
CA GLN A 141 36.06 -13.31 -19.88
C GLN A 141 35.40 -12.20 -20.72
N ALA A 142 35.99 -11.80 -21.84
CA ALA A 142 35.42 -10.74 -22.69
C ALA A 142 34.10 -11.17 -23.36
N GLU A 143 33.93 -12.49 -23.58
CA GLU A 143 32.73 -13.07 -24.17
C GLU A 143 31.87 -13.84 -23.14
N ASN A 144 32.27 -13.85 -21.87
CA ASN A 144 31.74 -14.72 -20.82
C ASN A 144 31.60 -16.19 -21.26
N LYS A 145 32.69 -16.76 -21.78
CA LYS A 145 32.73 -18.14 -22.26
C LYS A 145 33.83 -18.97 -21.62
N VAL A 146 33.58 -20.26 -21.48
CA VAL A 146 34.58 -21.28 -21.18
C VAL A 146 34.61 -22.27 -22.33
N ILE A 147 35.79 -22.48 -22.93
CA ILE A 147 35.99 -23.48 -23.97
C ILE A 147 36.64 -24.71 -23.33
N VAL A 148 35.95 -25.85 -23.40
CA VAL A 148 36.46 -27.15 -22.95
C VAL A 148 36.95 -27.91 -24.18
N LYS A 149 38.24 -28.21 -24.23
CA LYS A 149 38.87 -28.91 -25.36
C LYS A 149 39.86 -29.99 -24.89
N PRO A 150 40.15 -31.01 -25.71
CA PRO A 150 41.15 -32.02 -25.38
C PRO A 150 42.55 -31.39 -25.21
N LYS A 151 43.33 -31.88 -24.24
CA LYS A 151 44.76 -31.55 -24.11
C LYS A 151 45.52 -31.98 -25.35
N SER A 152 46.64 -31.32 -25.62
CA SER A 152 47.53 -31.69 -26.72
C SER A 152 47.90 -33.18 -26.63
N ASN A 153 47.59 -33.94 -27.68
CA ASN A 153 47.78 -35.39 -27.82
C ASN A 153 46.76 -36.31 -27.11
N ASP A 154 45.74 -35.80 -26.39
CA ASP A 154 44.64 -36.66 -25.95
C ASP A 154 43.79 -37.08 -27.16
N LYS A 155 43.55 -38.38 -27.28
CA LYS A 155 42.67 -38.97 -28.30
C LYS A 155 41.36 -39.48 -27.71
N THR A 156 41.15 -39.35 -26.40
CA THR A 156 39.93 -39.84 -25.72
C THR A 156 38.72 -39.00 -26.10
N TYR A 157 38.92 -37.70 -26.25
CA TYR A 157 37.87 -36.74 -26.57
C TYR A 157 38.11 -36.03 -27.91
N GLU A 158 37.04 -35.62 -28.58
CA GLU A 158 37.08 -34.85 -29.82
C GLU A 158 36.14 -33.64 -29.80
N ASN A 159 36.39 -32.69 -30.70
CA ASN A 159 35.73 -31.38 -30.78
C ASN A 159 35.96 -30.53 -29.52
N GLN A 160 35.37 -29.33 -29.48
CA GLN A 160 35.35 -28.46 -28.31
C GLN A 160 33.90 -28.12 -27.93
N ALA A 161 33.63 -28.03 -26.64
CA ALA A 161 32.37 -27.51 -26.11
C ALA A 161 32.57 -26.05 -25.70
N GLU A 162 31.64 -25.20 -26.10
CA GLU A 162 31.59 -23.79 -25.71
C GLU A 162 30.47 -23.61 -24.71
N LEU A 163 30.83 -23.09 -23.53
CA LEU A 163 29.90 -22.85 -22.45
C LEU A 163 29.84 -21.35 -22.18
N THR A 164 28.65 -20.83 -21.91
CA THR A 164 28.39 -19.43 -21.56
C THR A 164 28.13 -19.29 -20.07
N PHE A 165 28.40 -18.12 -19.52
CA PHE A 165 28.05 -17.76 -18.15
C PHE A 165 27.65 -16.29 -18.06
N ASP A 166 26.98 -15.92 -16.97
CA ASP A 166 26.86 -14.54 -16.54
C ASP A 166 27.91 -14.27 -15.45
N LEU A 167 28.62 -13.15 -15.55
CA LEU A 167 29.67 -12.83 -14.57
C LEU A 167 29.11 -11.93 -13.46
N PHE A 168 29.25 -12.37 -12.21
CA PHE A 168 29.11 -11.53 -11.03
C PHE A 168 30.48 -10.96 -10.66
N SER A 169 30.69 -9.69 -10.98
CA SER A 169 32.00 -9.04 -10.88
C SER A 169 32.32 -8.59 -9.45
N GLU A 170 33.59 -8.24 -9.20
CA GLU A 170 34.01 -7.64 -7.93
C GLU A 170 33.27 -6.32 -7.65
N SER A 171 33.01 -5.52 -8.68
CA SER A 171 32.18 -4.31 -8.55
C SER A 171 30.74 -4.63 -8.14
N ASP A 172 30.18 -5.77 -8.58
CA ASP A 172 28.84 -6.18 -8.17
C ASP A 172 28.83 -6.62 -6.69
N ASN A 173 29.91 -7.26 -6.21
CA ASN A 173 30.09 -7.58 -4.78
C ASN A 173 30.20 -6.30 -3.93
N GLN A 174 30.92 -5.27 -4.39
CA GLN A 174 30.96 -3.98 -3.70
C GLN A 174 29.59 -3.32 -3.60
N ILE A 175 28.77 -3.40 -4.65
CA ILE A 175 27.38 -2.90 -4.63
C ILE A 175 26.54 -3.67 -3.61
N VAL A 176 26.67 -5.00 -3.56
CA VAL A 176 25.96 -5.82 -2.56
C VAL A 176 26.33 -5.42 -1.13
N GLU A 177 27.60 -5.16 -0.85
CA GLU A 177 28.03 -4.71 0.47
C GLU A 177 27.54 -3.29 0.81
N GLN A 178 27.46 -2.39 -0.17
CA GLN A 178 26.81 -1.09 0.01
C GLN A 178 25.32 -1.23 0.33
N ILE A 179 24.59 -2.11 -0.38
CA ILE A 179 23.17 -2.39 -0.10
C ILE A 179 22.99 -2.91 1.33
N LYS A 180 23.79 -3.90 1.75
CA LYS A 180 23.75 -4.43 3.12
C LYS A 180 24.11 -3.38 4.16
N THR A 181 25.04 -2.48 3.85
CA THR A 181 25.44 -1.38 4.74
C THR A 181 24.28 -0.43 4.99
N VAL A 182 23.56 -0.03 3.93
CA VAL A 182 22.34 0.80 4.05
C VAL A 182 21.31 0.07 4.90
N TRP A 183 21.03 -1.21 4.61
CA TRP A 183 20.06 -2.00 5.38
C TRP A 183 20.41 -2.09 6.88
N ASN A 184 21.65 -2.48 7.19
CA ASN A 184 22.09 -2.67 8.57
C ASN A 184 22.12 -1.36 9.36
N THR A 185 22.43 -0.24 8.70
CA THR A 185 22.51 1.07 9.36
C THR A 185 21.12 1.68 9.56
N GLU A 186 20.26 1.61 8.54
CA GLU A 186 19.02 2.40 8.51
C GLU A 186 17.76 1.58 8.80
N PHE A 187 17.72 0.27 8.57
CA PHE A 187 16.49 -0.54 8.68
C PHE A 187 16.53 -1.58 9.78
N LYS A 188 17.62 -2.34 9.86
CA LYS A 188 17.74 -3.47 10.79
C LYS A 188 17.46 -3.03 12.23
N ASP A 189 16.68 -3.84 12.94
CA ASP A 189 16.25 -3.63 14.34
C ASP A 189 15.36 -2.39 14.59
N LYS A 190 14.90 -1.69 13.54
CA LYS A 190 14.14 -0.42 13.68
C LYS A 190 12.63 -0.54 13.45
N PHE A 191 12.08 -1.73 13.25
CA PHE A 191 10.64 -1.90 12.99
C PHE A 191 9.82 -1.97 14.29
N ARG A 192 8.78 -1.14 14.38
CA ARG A 192 7.93 -1.08 15.57
C ARG A 192 6.45 -0.89 15.21
N SER A 193 5.59 -1.74 15.77
CA SER A 193 4.13 -1.59 15.75
C SER A 193 3.73 -0.50 16.74
N TYR A 194 2.59 0.13 16.50
CA TYR A 194 2.20 1.30 17.27
C TYR A 194 2.01 0.96 18.77
N ASP A 195 2.77 1.63 19.65
CA ASP A 195 2.67 1.50 21.10
C ASP A 195 1.87 2.68 21.65
N ASP A 196 0.54 2.54 21.66
CA ASP A 196 -0.34 3.42 22.42
C ASP A 196 -1.13 2.58 23.40
N PRO A 197 -0.94 2.80 24.71
CA PRO A 197 -1.71 2.11 25.72
C PRO A 197 -3.22 2.39 25.60
N ASP A 198 -3.64 3.43 24.87
CA ASP A 198 -5.06 3.76 24.69
C ASP A 198 -5.72 3.06 23.47
N TYR A 199 -4.95 2.37 22.61
CA TYR A 199 -5.45 1.74 21.36
C TYR A 199 -4.87 0.33 21.16
N GLU A 200 -5.45 -0.67 21.85
CA GLU A 200 -4.95 -2.06 21.96
C GLU A 200 -5.04 -2.96 20.71
N TRP A 201 -5.06 -2.45 19.46
CA TRP A 201 -5.35 -3.29 18.28
C TRP A 201 -4.28 -3.37 17.19
N GLN A 202 -3.12 -2.71 17.35
CA GLN A 202 -2.08 -2.71 16.31
C GLN A 202 -0.80 -3.41 16.76
N THR A 203 -0.72 -4.72 16.52
CA THR A 203 0.49 -5.53 16.72
C THR A 203 1.31 -5.76 15.44
N SER A 204 0.84 -5.26 14.28
CA SER A 204 1.51 -5.45 12.99
C SER A 204 2.47 -4.31 12.65
N ILE A 205 3.57 -4.64 11.97
CA ILE A 205 4.51 -3.69 11.35
C ILE A 205 4.24 -3.59 9.84
N ALA A 206 5.00 -2.76 9.13
CA ALA A 206 4.90 -2.64 7.67
C ALA A 206 4.99 -4.01 6.97
N SER A 207 4.23 -4.17 5.88
CA SER A 207 4.29 -5.40 5.09
C SER A 207 5.63 -5.53 4.37
N LYS A 208 6.03 -6.76 4.04
CA LYS A 208 7.29 -7.04 3.32
C LYS A 208 7.42 -6.21 2.04
N ASN A 209 6.35 -6.10 1.26
CA ASN A 209 6.32 -5.28 0.03
C ASN A 209 6.52 -3.79 0.32
N THR A 210 5.91 -3.29 1.39
CA THR A 210 6.07 -1.88 1.80
C THR A 210 7.52 -1.61 2.22
N ILE A 211 8.11 -2.48 3.04
CA ILE A 211 9.50 -2.36 3.49
C ILE A 211 10.45 -2.37 2.30
N LEU A 212 10.29 -3.31 1.39
CA LEU A 212 11.13 -3.46 0.21
C LEU A 212 11.02 -2.28 -0.77
N LYS A 213 9.82 -1.70 -0.91
CA LYS A 213 9.60 -0.49 -1.70
C LYS A 213 10.34 0.71 -1.09
N VAL A 214 10.14 0.97 0.20
CA VAL A 214 10.82 2.07 0.90
C VAL A 214 12.33 1.89 0.88
N PHE A 215 12.80 0.65 1.05
CA PHE A 215 14.23 0.33 0.94
C PHE A 215 14.78 0.66 -0.44
N SER A 216 14.07 0.33 -1.53
CA SER A 216 14.49 0.68 -2.89
C SER A 216 14.61 2.19 -3.09
N GLU A 217 13.62 2.97 -2.65
CA GLU A 217 13.66 4.44 -2.69
C GLU A 217 14.85 4.98 -1.87
N ARG A 218 15.20 4.29 -0.78
CA ARG A 218 16.32 4.68 0.07
C ARG A 218 17.69 4.33 -0.52
N LEU A 219 17.81 3.24 -1.26
CA LEU A 219 19.00 2.91 -2.03
C LEU A 219 19.29 3.99 -3.09
N GLU A 220 18.26 4.47 -3.79
CA GLU A 220 18.40 5.57 -4.75
C GLU A 220 18.93 6.85 -4.08
N LYS A 221 18.40 7.22 -2.91
CA LYS A 221 18.91 8.36 -2.12
C LYS A 221 20.35 8.20 -1.67
N ASN A 222 20.83 6.96 -1.52
CA ASN A 222 22.22 6.63 -1.20
C ASN A 222 23.11 6.48 -2.46
N GLY A 223 22.64 6.89 -3.64
CA GLY A 223 23.41 6.84 -4.89
C GLY A 223 23.42 5.48 -5.59
N LEU A 224 22.60 4.54 -5.14
CA LEU A 224 22.46 3.20 -5.71
C LEU A 224 21.22 3.10 -6.61
N SER A 225 21.20 3.90 -7.68
CA SER A 225 20.08 3.96 -8.63
C SER A 225 20.14 2.85 -9.69
N ASN A 226 18.98 2.53 -10.30
CA ASN A 226 18.85 1.55 -11.39
C ASN A 226 19.27 0.11 -11.04
N LEU A 227 19.20 -0.25 -9.75
CA LEU A 227 19.36 -1.64 -9.35
C LEU A 227 18.13 -2.42 -9.83
N ASN A 228 18.32 -3.35 -10.78
CA ASN A 228 17.27 -4.25 -11.24
C ASN A 228 17.00 -5.31 -10.15
N ILE A 229 16.31 -4.87 -9.09
CA ILE A 229 15.94 -5.68 -7.92
C ILE A 229 14.61 -6.35 -8.21
N ASN A 230 14.63 -7.68 -8.33
CA ASN A 230 13.42 -8.49 -8.43
C ASN A 230 13.15 -9.14 -7.08
N TYR A 231 11.99 -8.86 -6.50
CA TYR A 231 11.53 -9.55 -5.29
C TYR A 231 11.17 -10.99 -5.67
N LEU A 232 11.67 -11.97 -4.92
CA LEU A 232 11.52 -13.38 -5.28
C LEU A 232 10.03 -13.76 -5.40
N ASN A 233 9.69 -14.46 -6.49
CA ASN A 233 8.35 -14.95 -6.88
C ASN A 233 7.76 -16.01 -5.91
N LYS A 234 7.77 -15.76 -4.60
CA LYS A 234 6.76 -16.33 -3.71
C LYS A 234 5.61 -15.32 -3.66
N PRO A 235 4.33 -15.73 -3.64
CA PRO A 235 3.24 -14.80 -3.44
C PRO A 235 3.38 -14.21 -2.03
N ILE A 236 4.15 -13.13 -1.91
CA ILE A 236 4.10 -12.28 -0.73
C ILE A 236 2.73 -11.63 -0.83
N PHE A 237 1.78 -12.15 -0.04
CA PHE A 237 0.51 -11.49 0.10
C PHE A 237 0.79 -10.06 0.59
N ASP A 238 0.20 -9.05 -0.07
CA ASP A 238 0.51 -7.63 0.17
C ASP A 238 0.41 -7.18 1.64
N TRP A 239 -0.30 -7.97 2.47
CA TRP A 239 -0.57 -7.72 3.88
C TRP A 239 0.38 -8.42 4.87
N GLN A 240 1.30 -9.29 4.42
CA GLN A 240 2.16 -10.05 5.34
C GLN A 240 3.35 -9.21 5.84
N SER A 241 3.46 -9.06 7.16
CA SER A 241 4.63 -8.50 7.86
C SER A 241 5.73 -9.57 8.03
N PRO A 242 7.01 -9.19 8.13
CA PRO A 242 8.06 -10.13 8.48
C PRO A 242 8.02 -10.55 9.95
N ASP A 243 8.51 -11.76 10.22
CA ASP A 243 8.73 -12.29 11.57
C ASP A 243 10.06 -11.80 12.17
N ASP A 244 10.18 -11.90 13.50
CA ASP A 244 11.41 -11.54 14.23
C ASP A 244 12.61 -12.34 13.71
N GLY A 245 13.65 -11.64 13.26
CA GLY A 245 14.85 -12.26 12.69
C GLY A 245 14.66 -12.89 11.31
N GLU A 246 13.53 -12.69 10.63
CA GLU A 246 13.32 -13.16 9.26
C GLU A 246 14.28 -12.48 8.27
N ASP A 247 14.71 -13.21 7.24
CA ASP A 247 15.46 -12.66 6.12
C ASP A 247 14.51 -12.22 4.98
N LEU A 248 14.63 -10.98 4.55
CA LEU A 248 14.02 -10.50 3.32
C LEU A 248 14.96 -10.74 2.15
N GLU A 249 14.50 -11.54 1.20
CA GLU A 249 15.31 -11.95 0.06
C GLU A 249 14.87 -11.25 -1.24
N PHE A 250 15.84 -10.76 -1.99
CA PHE A 250 15.63 -10.22 -3.34
C PHE A 250 16.77 -10.63 -4.27
N VAL A 251 16.56 -10.49 -5.57
CA VAL A 251 17.53 -10.86 -6.60
C VAL A 251 18.18 -9.61 -7.19
N TYR A 252 19.51 -9.56 -7.17
CA TYR A 252 20.33 -8.57 -7.86
C TYR A 252 21.22 -9.27 -8.88
N LYS A 253 21.04 -9.00 -10.17
CA LYS A 253 21.78 -9.64 -11.29
C LYS A 253 21.85 -11.19 -11.18
N GLY A 254 20.75 -11.82 -10.78
CA GLY A 254 20.67 -13.28 -10.61
C GLY A 254 21.21 -13.82 -9.28
N LYS A 255 21.87 -12.99 -8.45
CA LYS A 255 22.31 -13.35 -7.09
C LYS A 255 21.21 -13.07 -6.08
N VAL A 256 20.89 -14.05 -5.24
CA VAL A 256 19.97 -13.85 -4.11
C VAL A 256 20.71 -13.14 -2.98
N ILE A 257 20.14 -12.02 -2.53
CA ILE A 257 20.63 -11.22 -1.41
C ILE A 257 19.61 -11.33 -0.28
N SER A 258 20.06 -11.78 0.89
CA SER A 258 19.24 -11.95 2.10
C SER A 258 19.55 -10.83 3.09
N LEU A 259 18.50 -10.12 3.54
CA LEU A 259 18.58 -9.00 4.47
C LEU A 259 17.83 -9.34 5.76
N ASN A 260 18.58 -9.57 6.84
CA ASN A 260 17.98 -9.91 8.11
C ASN A 260 17.27 -8.72 8.74
N VAL A 261 15.96 -8.85 9.03
CA VAL A 261 15.13 -7.80 9.63
C VAL A 261 15.59 -7.44 11.04
N GLY A 262 16.28 -8.36 11.72
CA GLY A 262 16.68 -8.19 13.10
C GLY A 262 15.48 -8.28 14.03
N LYS A 263 15.53 -7.54 15.14
CA LYS A 263 14.51 -7.56 16.18
C LYS A 263 13.36 -6.60 15.90
N ILE A 264 12.14 -7.12 15.98
CA ILE A 264 10.90 -6.34 15.82
C ILE A 264 10.33 -6.02 17.20
N ASN A 265 9.80 -4.81 17.38
CA ASN A 265 9.18 -4.37 18.65
C ASN A 265 10.13 -4.43 19.87
N ALA A 266 11.44 -4.55 19.64
CA ALA A 266 12.40 -4.65 20.71
C ALA A 266 12.66 -3.28 21.32
N LYS A 267 12.02 -3.02 22.47
CA LYS A 267 12.16 -1.77 23.22
C LYS A 267 13.57 -1.43 23.71
N ALA A 268 14.51 -2.36 23.60
CA ALA A 268 15.89 -2.16 24.01
C ALA A 268 16.85 -1.91 22.83
N LEU A 269 16.38 -2.06 21.57
CA LEU A 269 17.23 -2.07 20.37
C LEU A 269 16.88 -1.00 19.33
N THR A 270 15.71 -0.36 19.46
CA THR A 270 15.32 0.78 18.61
C THR A 270 16.01 2.07 19.07
N GLU A 271 16.26 3.01 18.16
CA GLU A 271 16.87 4.29 18.53
C GLU A 271 15.86 5.10 19.32
N TYR A 272 16.03 5.15 20.64
CA TYR A 272 15.22 5.98 21.52
C TYR A 272 15.75 7.39 21.63
N ASN A 273 14.86 8.29 22.03
CA ASN A 273 15.29 9.58 22.54
C ASN A 273 16.21 9.36 23.75
N GLU A 274 17.40 9.95 23.72
CA GLU A 274 18.32 9.99 24.86
C GLU A 274 18.19 11.33 25.56
N TYR A 275 18.41 11.35 26.88
CA TYR A 275 18.19 12.53 27.71
C TYR A 275 19.40 12.84 28.57
N GLU A 276 19.63 14.13 28.81
CA GLU A 276 20.69 14.59 29.69
C GLU A 276 20.44 14.14 31.14
N LYS A 277 21.42 13.43 31.73
CA LYS A 277 21.33 12.95 33.12
C LYS A 277 21.26 14.12 34.11
N GLY A 278 20.28 14.09 35.01
CA GLY A 278 20.11 15.09 36.06
C GLY A 278 19.23 16.29 35.66
N SER A 279 18.70 16.35 34.44
CA SER A 279 17.87 17.45 33.92
C SER A 279 16.36 17.32 34.20
N GLU A 280 15.93 16.31 34.97
CA GLU A 280 14.51 15.84 35.00
C GLU A 280 14.00 15.42 33.60
N ASN A 281 14.89 14.99 32.71
CA ASN A 281 14.60 14.68 31.30
C ASN A 281 13.94 15.87 30.56
N LYS A 282 14.44 17.08 30.81
CA LYS A 282 14.03 18.30 30.11
C LYS A 282 14.77 18.51 28.80
N LYS A 283 15.94 17.90 28.62
CA LYS A 283 16.77 18.03 27.43
C LYS A 283 16.98 16.68 26.77
N ALA A 284 16.52 16.53 25.53
CA ALA A 284 16.87 15.40 24.69
C ALA A 284 18.22 15.65 24.01
N THR A 285 19.12 14.67 24.09
CA THR A 285 20.46 14.74 23.49
C THR A 285 20.55 13.98 22.17
N LYS A 286 19.58 13.10 21.90
CA LYS A 286 19.47 12.34 20.65
C LYS A 286 18.00 12.23 20.24
N ILE A 287 17.72 12.35 18.95
CA ILE A 287 16.41 12.08 18.36
C ILE A 287 16.34 10.60 18.00
N GLY A 288 15.47 9.87 18.69
CA GLY A 288 15.13 8.49 18.37
C GLY A 288 14.14 8.39 17.22
N TYR A 289 14.16 7.30 16.46
CA TYR A 289 13.20 7.02 15.40
C TYR A 289 13.08 5.51 15.12
N PHE A 290 12.00 5.15 14.44
CA PHE A 290 11.65 3.77 14.07
C PHE A 290 10.90 3.74 12.74
N ILE A 291 10.83 2.58 12.10
CA ILE A 291 10.04 2.34 10.91
C ILE A 291 8.64 1.88 11.33
N ASN A 292 7.63 2.69 11.03
CA ASN A 292 6.25 2.45 11.42
C ASN A 292 5.52 1.51 10.45
N THR A 293 4.22 1.32 10.67
CA THR A 293 3.37 0.39 9.90
C THR A 293 3.19 0.78 8.43
N GLN A 294 3.53 2.02 8.06
CA GLN A 294 3.48 2.54 6.69
C GLN A 294 4.86 2.49 6.01
N GLY A 295 5.88 1.96 6.70
CA GLY A 295 7.27 1.95 6.23
C GLY A 295 7.96 3.32 6.38
N LEU A 296 7.38 4.27 7.10
CA LEU A 296 7.94 5.60 7.29
C LEU A 296 8.86 5.64 8.51
N PHE A 297 9.91 6.46 8.43
CA PHE A 297 10.84 6.73 9.51
C PHE A 297 10.22 7.78 10.43
N GLN A 298 9.57 7.28 11.48
CA GLN A 298 8.83 8.06 12.45
C GLN A 298 9.69 8.36 13.67
N ILE A 299 9.66 9.62 14.10
CA ILE A 299 10.30 10.05 15.34
C ILE A 299 9.72 9.33 16.56
N ASP A 300 10.57 8.95 17.51
CA ASP A 300 10.13 8.44 18.80
C ASP A 300 9.48 9.56 19.63
N ARG A 301 8.40 9.25 20.35
CA ARG A 301 7.70 10.27 21.15
C ARG A 301 8.61 10.79 22.26
N PHE A 302 8.81 12.10 22.31
CA PHE A 302 9.51 12.74 23.42
C PHE A 302 8.69 12.68 24.71
N LEU A 303 9.38 12.62 25.86
CA LEU A 303 8.70 12.75 27.14
C LEU A 303 7.99 14.11 27.23
N SER A 304 6.84 14.14 27.91
CA SER A 304 6.03 15.36 28.04
C SER A 304 6.73 16.51 28.75
N SER A 305 7.82 16.23 29.48
CA SER A 305 8.67 17.19 30.18
C SER A 305 9.71 17.88 29.30
N VAL A 306 9.98 17.38 28.09
CA VAL A 306 11.08 17.85 27.21
C VAL A 306 10.84 19.29 26.77
N LYS A 307 11.86 20.13 26.97
CA LYS A 307 11.93 21.55 26.66
C LYS A 307 12.96 21.90 25.61
N GLU A 308 13.91 21.01 25.36
CA GLU A 308 15.02 21.21 24.43
C GLU A 308 15.28 19.89 23.70
N VAL A 309 15.46 19.96 22.39
CA VAL A 309 15.83 18.85 21.50
C VAL A 309 17.04 19.25 20.66
N PRO A 310 17.73 18.30 20.01
CA PRO A 310 18.80 18.63 19.08
C PRO A 310 18.31 19.53 17.94
N ASP A 311 19.15 20.49 17.52
CA ASP A 311 18.86 21.45 16.46
C ASP A 311 18.70 20.82 15.07
N GLU A 312 19.31 19.66 14.85
CA GLU A 312 19.28 18.95 13.57
C GLU A 312 18.29 17.78 13.64
N LEU A 313 17.27 17.83 12.78
CA LEU A 313 16.39 16.70 12.52
C LEU A 313 17.10 15.74 11.55
N PRO A 314 17.30 14.45 11.90
CA PRO A 314 17.87 13.48 10.98
C PRO A 314 17.14 13.44 9.63
N ASP A 315 17.88 13.60 8.53
CA ASP A 315 17.35 13.66 7.15
C ASP A 315 16.50 12.45 6.73
N ILE A 316 16.68 11.32 7.41
CA ILE A 316 15.92 10.09 7.16
C ILE A 316 14.48 10.20 7.67
N ILE A 317 14.20 11.07 8.65
CA ILE A 317 12.88 11.22 9.27
C ILE A 317 11.92 11.83 8.25
N ASN A 318 10.82 11.11 8.02
CA ASN A 318 9.74 11.55 7.14
C ASN A 318 8.36 11.49 7.83
N ASP A 319 8.32 11.17 9.12
CA ASP A 319 7.10 11.16 9.92
C ASP A 319 7.34 11.77 11.32
N LEU A 320 6.77 12.94 11.56
CA LEU A 320 6.82 13.64 12.87
C LEU A 320 5.64 13.27 13.78
N SER A 321 4.86 12.26 13.39
CA SER A 321 3.62 11.95 14.07
C SER A 321 3.87 11.64 15.54
N ARG A 322 3.08 12.29 16.39
CA ARG A 322 3.09 12.14 17.86
C ARG A 322 4.36 12.56 18.57
N GLY A 323 5.35 13.13 17.89
CA GLY A 323 6.65 13.47 18.47
C GLY A 323 6.56 14.24 19.80
N PHE A 324 5.61 15.19 19.90
CA PHE A 324 5.40 16.03 21.09
C PHE A 324 3.99 15.90 21.69
N THR A 325 3.31 14.77 21.45
CA THR A 325 2.02 14.49 22.07
C THR A 325 2.11 14.60 23.61
N PHE A 326 1.16 15.31 24.22
CA PHE A 326 1.09 15.63 25.66
C PHE A 326 2.22 16.51 26.21
N ASN A 327 3.06 17.13 25.36
CA ASN A 327 4.11 18.01 25.84
C ASN A 327 3.53 19.19 26.64
N GLY A 328 4.09 19.42 27.83
CA GLY A 328 3.57 20.37 28.82
C GLY A 328 4.17 21.77 28.76
N ASN A 329 4.98 22.08 27.75
CA ASN A 329 5.74 23.32 27.64
C ASN A 329 5.16 24.29 26.59
N GLU A 330 5.42 25.58 26.77
CA GLU A 330 4.99 26.63 25.82
C GLU A 330 5.84 26.66 24.55
N SER A 331 7.11 26.28 24.69
CA SER A 331 8.10 26.15 23.63
C SER A 331 9.02 24.96 23.89
N ILE A 332 9.63 24.47 22.83
CA ILE A 332 10.62 23.40 22.78
C ILE A 332 11.78 23.93 21.96
N GLU A 333 12.88 24.28 22.61
CA GLU A 333 14.10 24.80 21.98
C GLU A 333 14.68 23.76 21.00
N GLY A 334 15.10 24.22 19.83
CA GLY A 334 15.70 23.41 18.76
C GLY A 334 14.76 23.05 17.62
N ILE A 335 13.44 22.96 17.84
CA ILE A 335 12.49 22.59 16.76
C ILE A 335 12.35 23.67 15.68
N GLU A 336 12.68 24.92 16.01
CA GLU A 336 12.72 26.05 15.09
C GLU A 336 13.81 25.89 14.02
N ASN A 337 14.83 25.08 14.31
CA ASN A 337 15.98 24.83 13.44
C ASN A 337 15.82 23.59 12.54
N TRP A 338 14.76 22.79 12.74
CA TRP A 338 14.55 21.57 11.99
C TRP A 338 14.25 21.81 10.50
N ASP A 339 15.01 21.16 9.61
CA ASP A 339 14.68 21.05 8.19
C ASP A 339 13.61 19.96 7.97
N THR A 340 12.36 20.37 7.78
CA THR A 340 11.23 19.45 7.61
C THR A 340 10.94 19.09 6.14
N LYS A 341 11.83 19.39 5.18
CA LYS A 341 11.56 19.14 3.74
C LYS A 341 11.22 17.68 3.41
N ASN A 342 11.75 16.72 4.18
CA ASN A 342 11.51 15.29 3.99
C ASN A 342 10.24 14.78 4.68
N VAL A 343 9.55 15.60 5.47
CA VAL A 343 8.40 15.19 6.28
C VAL A 343 7.16 15.03 5.40
N ILE A 344 6.54 13.85 5.51
CA ILE A 344 5.33 13.44 4.79
C ILE A 344 4.12 13.38 5.74
N ARG A 345 4.32 13.15 7.03
CA ARG A 345 3.26 13.06 8.04
C ARG A 345 3.59 13.90 9.28
N MET A 346 2.60 14.65 9.76
CA MET A 346 2.66 15.46 11.00
C MET A 346 1.46 15.16 11.90
N SER A 347 0.88 13.96 11.79
CA SER A 347 -0.34 13.63 12.51
C SER A 347 -0.10 13.59 14.02
N GLN A 348 -0.93 14.27 14.80
CA GLN A 348 -0.80 14.36 16.27
C GLN A 348 0.54 14.92 16.79
N THR A 349 1.37 15.59 15.99
CA THR A 349 2.69 16.08 16.44
C THR A 349 2.61 16.90 17.74
N PHE A 350 1.61 17.78 17.88
CA PHE A 350 1.34 18.57 19.08
C PHE A 350 -0.04 18.27 19.70
N TYR A 351 -0.50 17.01 19.61
CA TYR A 351 -1.75 16.58 20.22
C TYR A 351 -1.72 16.76 21.75
N ASP A 352 -2.75 17.39 22.30
CA ASP A 352 -2.96 17.60 23.74
C ASP A 352 -1.83 18.39 24.43
N THR A 353 -1.27 19.35 23.69
CA THR A 353 -0.22 20.27 24.17
C THR A 353 -0.84 21.56 24.74
N TYR A 354 -1.39 21.48 25.95
CA TYR A 354 -2.20 22.56 26.56
C TYR A 354 -1.50 23.91 26.79
N LYS A 355 -0.20 24.03 26.51
CA LYS A 355 0.56 25.28 26.62
C LYS A 355 1.31 25.67 25.34
N PHE A 356 1.54 24.73 24.42
CA PHE A 356 2.42 24.95 23.27
C PHE A 356 1.89 26.08 22.37
N ASN A 357 2.75 27.06 22.10
CA ASN A 357 2.43 28.23 21.28
C ASN A 357 3.70 28.88 20.69
N GLN A 358 4.68 28.07 20.32
CA GLN A 358 5.92 28.50 19.67
C GLN A 358 5.72 28.76 18.18
N ASP A 359 6.51 29.67 17.60
CA ASP A 359 6.53 29.89 16.16
C ASP A 359 7.21 28.72 15.43
N ILE A 360 6.50 28.14 14.46
CA ILE A 360 6.94 27.04 13.59
C ILE A 360 6.61 27.36 12.12
N SER A 361 6.46 28.65 11.80
CA SER A 361 6.19 29.11 10.45
C SER A 361 7.32 28.79 9.46
N SER A 362 8.53 28.51 9.95
CA SER A 362 9.69 28.12 9.15
C SER A 362 9.62 26.69 8.58
N TRP A 363 8.75 25.82 9.13
CA TRP A 363 8.66 24.44 8.70
C TRP A 363 8.18 24.34 7.24
N ASN A 364 8.93 23.59 6.43
CA ASN A 364 8.53 23.21 5.08
C ASN A 364 7.47 22.08 5.15
N THR A 365 6.28 22.35 4.62
CA THR A 365 5.16 21.40 4.59
C THR A 365 4.83 20.88 3.19
N GLU A 366 5.65 21.17 2.18
CA GLU A 366 5.32 20.92 0.77
C GLU A 366 5.03 19.45 0.46
N ASN A 367 5.66 18.52 1.19
CA ASN A 367 5.51 17.07 1.01
C ASN A 367 4.52 16.44 1.99
N VAL A 368 3.95 17.23 2.91
CA VAL A 368 3.06 16.73 3.96
C VAL A 368 1.72 16.32 3.37
N THR A 369 1.29 15.11 3.72
CA THR A 369 0.03 14.50 3.27
C THR A 369 -0.98 14.31 4.41
N ASP A 370 -0.55 14.33 5.66
CA ASP A 370 -1.40 14.12 6.85
C ASP A 370 -1.03 15.11 7.96
N MET A 371 -1.98 15.99 8.30
CA MET A 371 -1.91 16.95 9.41
C MET A 371 -2.99 16.68 10.45
N SER A 372 -3.61 15.50 10.42
CA SER A 372 -4.73 15.19 11.28
C SER A 372 -4.34 15.25 12.75
N TRP A 373 -5.23 15.82 13.57
CA TRP A 373 -5.08 15.97 15.01
C TRP A 373 -3.84 16.77 15.48
N MET A 374 -3.10 17.42 14.58
CA MET A 374 -1.79 18.01 14.87
C MET A 374 -1.81 18.99 16.06
N PHE A 375 -2.82 19.84 16.16
CA PHE A 375 -2.98 20.84 17.22
C PHE A 375 -4.22 20.60 18.08
N ARG A 376 -4.78 19.38 18.09
CA ARG A 376 -5.99 19.10 18.86
C ARG A 376 -5.73 19.31 20.35
N SER A 377 -6.65 19.98 21.05
CA SER A 377 -6.53 20.32 22.48
C SER A 377 -5.27 21.13 22.84
N SER A 378 -4.67 21.83 21.89
CA SER A 378 -3.51 22.71 22.15
C SER A 378 -3.92 24.15 22.44
N LYS A 379 -2.93 24.99 22.82
CA LYS A 379 -3.06 26.46 22.88
C LYS A 379 -2.38 27.17 21.71
N PHE A 380 -2.10 26.43 20.64
CA PHE A 380 -1.40 26.96 19.49
C PHE A 380 -2.22 28.03 18.78
N ASN A 381 -1.63 29.21 18.55
CA ASN A 381 -2.24 30.34 17.85
C ASN A 381 -1.17 31.21 17.16
N ARG A 382 -0.18 30.58 16.51
CA ARG A 382 0.85 31.27 15.71
C ARG A 382 0.56 31.20 14.21
N ASN A 383 1.08 32.16 13.47
CA ASN A 383 0.88 32.27 12.04
C ASN A 383 1.47 31.04 11.32
N ILE A 384 0.63 30.34 10.57
CA ILE A 384 0.96 29.19 9.72
C ILE A 384 0.32 29.33 8.32
N GLY A 385 -0.12 30.53 7.97
CA GLY A 385 -0.77 30.82 6.70
C GLY A 385 0.17 30.67 5.49
N ASN A 386 1.48 30.65 5.74
CA ASN A 386 2.52 30.46 4.73
C ASN A 386 2.81 28.97 4.41
N TRP A 387 2.24 28.02 5.15
CA TRP A 387 2.43 26.61 4.89
C TRP A 387 1.86 26.19 3.54
N ASN A 388 2.60 25.35 2.82
CA ASN A 388 2.16 24.74 1.57
C ASN A 388 1.34 23.49 1.86
N THR A 389 0.02 23.55 1.65
CA THR A 389 -0.90 22.44 1.96
C THR A 389 -1.36 21.65 0.73
N LYS A 390 -0.80 21.92 -0.47
CA LYS A 390 -1.28 21.35 -1.75
C LYS A 390 -1.33 19.82 -1.77
N ASN A 391 -0.48 19.15 -0.99
CA ASN A 391 -0.38 17.69 -0.94
C ASN A 391 -1.15 17.06 0.24
N VAL A 392 -1.72 17.87 1.13
CA VAL A 392 -2.42 17.40 2.33
C VAL A 392 -3.74 16.74 1.95
N LYS A 393 -3.96 15.53 2.46
CA LYS A 393 -5.16 14.72 2.23
C LYS A 393 -6.06 14.62 3.47
N ASN A 394 -5.48 14.72 4.67
CA ASN A 394 -6.22 14.59 5.93
C ASN A 394 -5.91 15.76 6.87
N MET A 395 -6.96 16.51 7.24
CA MET A 395 -6.96 17.60 8.21
C MET A 395 -7.96 17.36 9.35
N SER A 396 -8.49 16.14 9.48
CA SER A 396 -9.46 15.81 10.52
C SER A 396 -8.91 16.15 11.90
N TYR A 397 -9.74 16.77 12.74
CA TYR A 397 -9.38 17.22 14.09
C TYR A 397 -8.15 18.15 14.21
N MET A 398 -7.61 18.72 13.12
CA MET A 398 -6.35 19.47 13.17
C MET A 398 -6.32 20.54 14.26
N PHE A 399 -7.43 21.30 14.44
CA PHE A 399 -7.62 22.29 15.51
C PHE A 399 -8.79 21.94 16.44
N GLY A 400 -9.20 20.68 16.49
CA GLY A 400 -10.27 20.25 17.39
C GLY A 400 -9.92 20.56 18.86
N TRP A 401 -10.85 21.06 19.66
CA TRP A 401 -10.64 21.50 21.04
C TRP A 401 -9.56 22.59 21.24
N ASN A 402 -9.00 23.17 20.17
CA ASN A 402 -8.13 24.33 20.29
C ASN A 402 -9.00 25.59 20.40
N GLU A 403 -9.38 25.95 21.62
CA GLU A 403 -10.32 27.03 21.89
C GLU A 403 -9.79 28.44 21.55
N VAL A 404 -8.51 28.59 21.17
CA VAL A 404 -7.85 29.91 20.98
C VAL A 404 -7.35 30.16 19.56
N PHE A 405 -7.33 29.14 18.69
CA PHE A 405 -6.82 29.27 17.33
C PHE A 405 -7.71 30.17 16.47
N ASN A 406 -7.12 31.22 15.88
CA ASN A 406 -7.81 32.15 15.00
C ASN A 406 -6.85 32.83 14.01
N GLN A 407 -5.87 32.09 13.47
CA GLN A 407 -4.89 32.62 12.53
C GLN A 407 -5.34 32.47 11.07
N ASP A 408 -4.94 33.42 10.23
CA ASP A 408 -5.27 33.43 8.80
C ASP A 408 -4.69 32.20 8.09
N ILE A 409 -5.59 31.42 7.50
CA ILE A 409 -5.32 30.20 6.72
C ILE A 409 -6.06 30.25 5.37
N SER A 410 -6.44 31.46 4.93
CA SER A 410 -7.18 31.69 3.69
C SER A 410 -6.41 31.24 2.44
N ASN A 411 -5.07 31.26 2.51
CA ASN A 411 -4.16 30.90 1.42
C ASN A 411 -3.86 29.40 1.28
N TRP A 412 -4.39 28.56 2.17
CA TRP A 412 -4.17 27.12 2.08
C TRP A 412 -4.84 26.52 0.83
N ASP A 413 -4.09 25.72 0.07
CA ASP A 413 -4.65 24.87 -0.99
C ASP A 413 -5.25 23.61 -0.35
N THR A 414 -6.58 23.52 -0.37
CA THR A 414 -7.35 22.40 0.18
C THR A 414 -7.84 21.42 -0.89
N SER A 415 -7.44 21.61 -2.15
CA SER A 415 -8.01 20.92 -3.31
C SER A 415 -7.83 19.40 -3.30
N ASN A 416 -6.84 18.90 -2.55
CA ASN A 416 -6.54 17.47 -2.38
C ASN A 416 -7.00 16.89 -1.04
N VAL A 417 -7.60 17.71 -0.15
CA VAL A 417 -8.07 17.26 1.17
C VAL A 417 -9.33 16.42 1.01
N THR A 418 -9.30 15.22 1.58
CA THR A 418 -10.40 14.24 1.55
C THR A 418 -11.17 14.15 2.87
N ASP A 419 -10.57 14.55 3.99
CA ASP A 419 -11.18 14.50 5.32
C ASP A 419 -10.88 15.78 6.13
N MET A 420 -11.93 16.52 6.46
CA MET A 420 -11.92 17.70 7.36
C MET A 420 -12.86 17.50 8.56
N SER A 421 -13.24 16.25 8.85
CA SER A 421 -14.16 15.96 9.96
C SER A 421 -13.59 16.52 11.26
N HIS A 422 -14.42 17.27 12.00
CA HIS A 422 -14.05 17.89 13.28
C HIS A 422 -12.84 18.84 13.24
N MET A 423 -12.41 19.35 12.08
CA MET A 423 -11.21 20.19 11.95
C MET A 423 -11.18 21.37 12.93
N PHE A 424 -12.31 22.05 13.13
CA PHE A 424 -12.51 23.17 14.07
C PHE A 424 -13.49 22.84 15.19
N TYR A 425 -13.69 21.55 15.49
CA TYR A 425 -14.60 21.14 16.56
C TYR A 425 -14.20 21.82 17.88
N LYS A 426 -15.08 22.60 18.52
CA LYS A 426 -14.78 23.37 19.74
C LYS A 426 -13.65 24.39 19.62
N ALA A 427 -13.30 24.82 18.41
CA ALA A 427 -12.43 25.98 18.19
C ALA A 427 -13.25 27.27 18.39
N LYS A 428 -13.58 27.59 19.65
CA LYS A 428 -14.59 28.58 20.04
C LYS A 428 -14.46 29.95 19.38
N VAL A 429 -13.23 30.41 19.15
CA VAL A 429 -12.93 31.76 18.62
C VAL A 429 -12.62 31.78 17.12
N PHE A 430 -12.57 30.63 16.46
CA PHE A 430 -12.17 30.56 15.05
C PHE A 430 -13.21 31.23 14.14
N ASN A 431 -12.78 32.24 13.38
CA ASN A 431 -13.64 32.99 12.48
C ASN A 431 -12.86 33.63 11.30
N GLN A 432 -11.87 32.91 10.76
CA GLN A 432 -11.04 33.41 9.63
C GLN A 432 -11.64 33.06 8.27
N ASP A 433 -11.40 33.92 7.27
CA ASP A 433 -11.91 33.73 5.91
C ASP A 433 -11.39 32.42 5.30
N ILE A 434 -12.33 31.53 4.96
CA ILE A 434 -12.10 30.26 4.28
C ILE A 434 -12.93 30.17 2.99
N SER A 435 -13.46 31.29 2.53
CA SER A 435 -14.46 31.34 1.46
C SER A 435 -13.89 30.96 0.09
N LYS A 436 -12.57 30.94 -0.06
CA LYS A 436 -11.87 30.51 -1.27
C LYS A 436 -11.39 29.05 -1.23
N TRP A 437 -11.65 28.31 -0.16
CA TRP A 437 -11.21 26.91 -0.07
C TRP A 437 -11.87 26.05 -1.15
N ASN A 438 -11.04 25.26 -1.84
CA ASN A 438 -11.46 24.28 -2.81
C ASN A 438 -11.67 22.94 -2.09
N ILE A 439 -12.92 22.49 -1.96
CA ILE A 439 -13.26 21.24 -1.27
C ILE A 439 -13.72 20.13 -2.23
N ASN A 440 -13.37 20.23 -3.52
CA ASN A 440 -13.91 19.33 -4.56
C ASN A 440 -13.45 17.87 -4.41
N SER A 441 -12.42 17.60 -3.61
CA SER A 441 -11.96 16.24 -3.26
C SER A 441 -12.48 15.76 -1.90
N LEU A 442 -13.18 16.62 -1.15
CA LEU A 442 -13.64 16.34 0.19
C LEU A 442 -14.70 15.22 0.18
N GLN A 443 -14.50 14.23 1.04
CA GLN A 443 -15.43 13.12 1.23
C GLN A 443 -16.13 13.21 2.59
N LYS A 444 -15.49 13.82 3.59
CA LYS A 444 -16.01 13.90 4.96
C LYS A 444 -15.81 15.30 5.54
N ILE A 445 -16.91 15.90 6.00
CA ILE A 445 -16.97 17.24 6.63
C ILE A 445 -17.65 17.21 8.01
N ASN A 446 -18.06 16.03 8.48
CA ASN A 446 -18.93 15.91 9.65
C ASN A 446 -18.35 16.68 10.86
N SER A 447 -19.22 17.46 11.50
CA SER A 447 -18.88 18.26 12.69
C SER A 447 -17.68 19.22 12.54
N MET A 448 -17.33 19.64 11.31
CA MET A 448 -16.18 20.52 11.06
C MET A 448 -16.18 21.78 11.92
N PHE A 449 -17.32 22.46 12.08
CA PHE A 449 -17.47 23.68 12.88
C PHE A 449 -18.31 23.47 14.14
N SER A 450 -18.47 22.22 14.58
CA SER A 450 -19.31 21.96 15.74
C SER A 450 -18.70 22.62 16.99
N ASP A 451 -19.49 23.41 17.71
CA ASP A 451 -19.13 24.25 18.85
C ASP A 451 -18.04 25.31 18.54
N ALA A 452 -17.81 25.65 17.27
CA ALA A 452 -17.03 26.82 16.88
C ALA A 452 -17.89 28.08 17.04
N GLU A 453 -18.07 28.51 18.29
CA GLU A 453 -19.11 29.48 18.69
C GLU A 453 -19.06 30.82 17.92
N ALA A 454 -17.87 31.30 17.56
CA ALA A 454 -17.66 32.55 16.83
C ALA A 454 -17.76 32.43 15.30
N PHE A 455 -17.82 31.22 14.75
CA PHE A 455 -17.71 30.99 13.32
C PHE A 455 -18.93 31.55 12.55
N ASN A 456 -18.67 32.47 11.61
CA ASN A 456 -19.69 33.06 10.75
C ASN A 456 -19.11 33.53 9.40
N GLN A 457 -18.31 32.68 8.76
CA GLN A 457 -17.68 33.01 7.48
C GLN A 457 -18.48 32.46 6.29
N ASP A 458 -18.27 33.09 5.13
CA ASP A 458 -18.88 32.67 3.86
C ASP A 458 -18.34 31.29 3.45
N VAL A 459 -19.23 30.30 3.49
CA VAL A 459 -18.99 28.92 3.05
C VAL A 459 -19.94 28.54 1.92
N ASN A 460 -20.49 29.54 1.21
CA ASN A 460 -21.40 29.32 0.11
C ASN A 460 -20.64 28.98 -1.18
N THR A 461 -21.27 28.20 -2.06
CA THR A 461 -20.66 27.79 -3.33
C THR A 461 -20.40 29.00 -4.23
N LYS A 462 -19.16 29.22 -4.68
CA LYS A 462 -18.84 30.30 -5.63
C LYS A 462 -17.69 29.94 -6.57
N GLN A 463 -17.71 30.52 -7.77
CA GLN A 463 -16.56 30.46 -8.68
C GLN A 463 -15.44 31.37 -8.16
N VAL A 464 -14.23 30.85 -8.13
CA VAL A 464 -13.01 31.59 -7.80
C VAL A 464 -12.09 31.57 -9.01
N VAL A 465 -11.55 32.75 -9.36
CA VAL A 465 -10.57 32.92 -10.44
C VAL A 465 -9.18 32.95 -9.81
N LYS A 466 -8.28 32.10 -10.29
CA LYS A 466 -6.87 32.09 -9.89
C LYS A 466 -6.10 33.20 -10.61
N ASP A 467 -4.89 33.48 -10.14
CA ASP A 467 -4.01 34.48 -10.74
C ASP A 467 -3.65 34.17 -12.21
N ASP A 468 -3.63 32.89 -12.59
CA ASP A 468 -3.40 32.44 -13.97
C ASP A 468 -4.64 32.51 -14.88
N GLY A 469 -5.77 33.00 -14.37
CA GLY A 469 -7.05 33.11 -15.07
C GLY A 469 -7.87 31.81 -15.11
N SER A 470 -7.34 30.68 -14.63
CA SER A 470 -8.13 29.45 -14.47
C SER A 470 -9.15 29.60 -13.33
N THR A 471 -10.23 28.81 -13.35
CA THR A 471 -11.27 28.89 -12.32
C THR A 471 -11.47 27.56 -11.60
N TYR A 472 -12.01 27.64 -10.39
CA TYR A 472 -12.53 26.49 -9.65
C TYR A 472 -13.76 26.88 -8.86
N THR A 473 -14.58 25.89 -8.51
CA THR A 473 -15.72 26.07 -7.61
C THR A 473 -15.24 25.91 -6.17
N ALA A 474 -15.27 26.98 -5.37
CA ALA A 474 -15.09 26.89 -3.92
C ALA A 474 -16.38 26.40 -3.26
N TRP A 475 -16.24 25.67 -2.14
CA TRP A 475 -17.36 25.15 -1.36
C TRP A 475 -18.38 24.28 -2.15
N ASP A 476 -17.94 23.55 -3.18
CA ASP A 476 -18.78 22.57 -3.87
C ASP A 476 -18.99 21.30 -3.03
N ILE A 477 -20.13 21.25 -2.32
CA ILE A 477 -20.50 20.11 -1.48
C ILE A 477 -21.14 18.94 -2.25
N SER A 478 -21.27 19.02 -3.58
CA SER A 478 -22.10 18.09 -4.37
C SER A 478 -21.69 16.62 -4.26
N LYS A 479 -20.44 16.32 -3.85
CA LYS A 479 -19.93 14.95 -3.66
C LYS A 479 -20.17 14.38 -2.27
N LEU A 480 -20.55 15.22 -1.30
CA LEU A 480 -20.77 14.78 0.07
C LEU A 480 -22.08 13.99 0.17
N THR A 481 -22.16 13.12 1.16
CA THR A 481 -23.37 12.34 1.48
C THR A 481 -23.96 12.68 2.84
N SER A 482 -23.23 13.43 3.67
CA SER A 482 -23.63 13.77 5.04
C SER A 482 -23.24 15.20 5.38
N LEU A 483 -24.18 15.91 6.01
CA LEU A 483 -23.96 17.22 6.66
C LEU A 483 -24.06 17.09 8.19
N GLY A 484 -23.84 15.89 8.72
CA GLY A 484 -23.99 15.57 10.13
C GLY A 484 -23.20 16.53 11.03
N GLY A 485 -23.92 17.29 11.85
CA GLY A 485 -23.37 18.17 12.88
C GLY A 485 -22.47 19.30 12.39
N VAL A 486 -22.40 19.60 11.09
CA VAL A 486 -21.41 20.55 10.52
C VAL A 486 -21.36 21.88 11.28
N PHE A 487 -22.51 22.43 11.66
CA PHE A 487 -22.63 23.69 12.41
C PHE A 487 -23.22 23.49 13.82
N PHE A 488 -23.25 22.26 14.36
CA PHE A 488 -23.80 22.01 15.69
C PHE A 488 -23.19 22.96 16.72
N GLY A 489 -23.94 23.82 17.41
CA GLY A 489 -23.41 24.72 18.43
C GLY A 489 -22.56 25.89 17.90
N ALA A 490 -22.51 26.13 16.59
CA ALA A 490 -21.91 27.33 16.01
C ALA A 490 -22.85 28.54 16.24
N LYS A 491 -22.85 29.07 17.47
CA LYS A 491 -23.85 30.04 17.96
C LYS A 491 -23.96 31.31 17.13
N SER A 492 -22.86 31.76 16.52
CA SER A 492 -22.82 32.98 15.69
C SER A 492 -23.08 32.72 14.21
N PHE A 493 -23.25 31.47 13.79
CA PHE A 493 -23.35 31.13 12.38
C PHE A 493 -24.69 31.60 11.79
N ASN A 494 -24.61 32.47 10.78
CA ASN A 494 -25.76 33.00 10.04
C ASN A 494 -25.40 33.38 8.59
N SER A 495 -24.42 32.70 8.00
CA SER A 495 -23.97 32.94 6.62
C SER A 495 -24.81 32.17 5.60
N SER A 496 -24.94 32.70 4.38
CA SER A 496 -25.81 32.13 3.33
C SER A 496 -25.33 30.76 2.87
N LEU A 497 -26.28 29.86 2.56
CA LEU A 497 -26.04 28.49 2.08
C LEU A 497 -26.93 28.15 0.86
N ASP A 498 -27.48 29.17 0.20
CA ASP A 498 -28.47 29.06 -0.88
C ASP A 498 -27.93 28.38 -2.15
N LYS A 499 -26.60 28.33 -2.32
CA LYS A 499 -25.95 27.71 -3.49
C LYS A 499 -25.39 26.32 -3.23
N TRP A 500 -25.64 25.75 -2.05
CA TRP A 500 -25.24 24.38 -1.75
C TRP A 500 -26.07 23.38 -2.57
N ASN A 501 -25.39 22.53 -3.36
CA ASN A 501 -26.04 21.41 -4.04
C ASN A 501 -26.15 20.22 -3.08
N THR A 502 -27.34 20.01 -2.50
CA THR A 502 -27.60 18.94 -1.53
C THR A 502 -28.15 17.65 -2.14
N GLU A 503 -28.14 17.48 -3.46
CA GLU A 503 -28.82 16.36 -4.14
C GLU A 503 -28.34 14.95 -3.74
N ASN A 504 -27.10 14.85 -3.24
CA ASN A 504 -26.47 13.59 -2.82
C ASN A 504 -26.48 13.38 -1.30
N ILE A 505 -26.98 14.35 -0.53
CA ILE A 505 -27.05 14.27 0.93
C ILE A 505 -28.11 13.25 1.33
N THR A 506 -27.71 12.30 2.18
CA THR A 506 -28.58 11.28 2.77
C THR A 506 -28.79 11.49 4.28
N SER A 507 -27.91 12.26 4.95
CA SER A 507 -27.99 12.55 6.38
C SER A 507 -27.81 14.05 6.67
N MET A 508 -28.75 14.62 7.43
CA MET A 508 -28.73 16.01 7.94
C MET A 508 -28.84 16.04 9.48
N VAL A 509 -28.37 14.98 10.14
CA VAL A 509 -28.44 14.85 11.60
C VAL A 509 -27.76 16.04 12.27
N SER A 510 -28.50 16.74 13.13
CA SER A 510 -27.98 17.82 13.96
C SER A 510 -27.26 18.95 13.22
N THR A 511 -27.45 19.13 11.91
CA THR A 511 -26.65 20.07 11.09
C THR A 511 -26.64 21.49 11.65
N PHE A 512 -27.78 21.98 12.13
CA PHE A 512 -27.97 23.31 12.72
C PHE A 512 -28.42 23.24 14.19
N SER A 513 -28.21 22.12 14.87
CA SER A 513 -28.60 22.06 16.28
C SER A 513 -27.80 23.08 17.08
N LYS A 514 -28.44 23.84 17.98
CA LYS A 514 -27.83 24.87 18.82
C LYS A 514 -27.21 26.06 18.05
N THR A 515 -27.55 26.25 16.77
CA THR A 515 -27.19 27.49 16.06
C THR A 515 -28.21 28.58 16.41
N GLU A 516 -27.95 29.32 17.49
CA GLU A 516 -28.96 30.17 18.14
C GLU A 516 -29.57 31.24 17.22
N ILE A 517 -28.76 31.79 16.30
CA ILE A 517 -29.17 32.90 15.41
C ILE A 517 -29.37 32.52 13.95
N PHE A 518 -29.10 31.27 13.57
CA PHE A 518 -29.17 30.85 12.17
C PHE A 518 -30.60 30.99 11.63
N ASN A 519 -30.75 31.77 10.56
CA ASN A 519 -32.03 32.00 9.91
C ASN A 519 -31.87 32.36 8.42
N GLN A 520 -30.96 31.69 7.71
CA GLN A 520 -30.71 31.91 6.27
C GLN A 520 -31.56 31.00 5.39
N ASP A 521 -31.85 31.47 4.17
CA ASP A 521 -32.67 30.74 3.20
C ASP A 521 -32.00 29.42 2.76
N ILE A 522 -32.74 28.33 2.97
CA ILE A 522 -32.40 26.95 2.58
C ILE A 522 -33.58 26.28 1.84
N SER A 523 -34.51 27.09 1.32
CA SER A 523 -35.73 26.62 0.64
C SER A 523 -35.43 25.83 -0.63
N MET A 524 -34.28 26.11 -1.27
CA MET A 524 -33.82 25.50 -2.51
C MET A 524 -33.05 24.19 -2.31
N TRP A 525 -32.82 23.75 -1.07
CA TRP A 525 -32.14 22.49 -0.80
C TRP A 525 -32.95 21.30 -1.32
N ASN A 526 -32.28 20.42 -2.07
CA ASN A 526 -32.84 19.14 -2.47
C ASN A 526 -32.69 18.13 -1.33
N THR A 527 -33.80 17.76 -0.70
CA THR A 527 -33.83 16.79 0.41
C THR A 527 -34.29 15.39 -0.02
N SER A 528 -34.49 15.12 -1.33
CA SER A 528 -35.19 13.92 -1.79
C SER A 528 -34.48 12.60 -1.45
N LYS A 529 -33.16 12.62 -1.20
CA LYS A 529 -32.39 11.44 -0.79
C LYS A 529 -32.16 11.34 0.72
N VAL A 530 -32.56 12.35 1.49
CA VAL A 530 -32.32 12.40 2.94
C VAL A 530 -33.18 11.35 3.63
N THR A 531 -32.54 10.54 4.48
CA THR A 531 -33.19 9.49 5.27
C THR A 531 -33.23 9.82 6.76
N ASN A 532 -32.34 10.69 7.23
CA ASN A 532 -32.25 11.08 8.64
C ASN A 532 -32.13 12.60 8.80
N MET A 533 -33.11 13.19 9.50
CA MET A 533 -33.18 14.62 9.85
C MET A 533 -33.22 14.84 11.37
N SER A 534 -32.85 13.83 12.16
CA SER A 534 -32.94 13.94 13.62
C SER A 534 -32.11 15.10 14.17
N SER A 535 -32.71 15.84 15.09
CA SER A 535 -32.14 17.01 15.75
C SER A 535 -31.66 18.14 14.82
N MET A 536 -32.02 18.15 13.53
CA MET A 536 -31.44 19.07 12.53
C MET A 536 -31.48 20.55 12.98
N PHE A 537 -32.57 21.00 13.60
CA PHE A 537 -32.77 22.36 14.13
C PHE A 537 -33.01 22.37 15.64
N ASN A 538 -32.59 21.33 16.37
CA ASN A 538 -32.77 21.28 17.82
C ASN A 538 -32.03 22.45 18.50
N ASP A 539 -32.72 23.31 19.25
CA ASP A 539 -32.21 24.54 19.89
C ASP A 539 -31.71 25.60 18.88
N ALA A 540 -32.19 25.54 17.63
CA ALA A 540 -32.00 26.61 16.65
C ALA A 540 -33.04 27.73 16.86
N LYS A 541 -32.88 28.47 17.97
CA LYS A 541 -33.91 29.37 18.52
C LYS A 541 -34.51 30.36 17.52
N SER A 542 -33.70 30.90 16.61
CA SER A 542 -34.13 31.92 15.64
C SER A 542 -34.61 31.35 14.30
N PHE A 543 -34.45 30.05 14.06
CA PHE A 543 -34.74 29.45 12.76
C PHE A 543 -36.24 29.47 12.45
N ASN A 544 -36.60 30.12 11.34
CA ASN A 544 -37.98 30.24 10.89
C ASN A 544 -38.08 30.42 9.35
N GLN A 545 -37.19 29.80 8.58
CA GLN A 545 -37.15 29.93 7.12
C GLN A 545 -38.05 28.91 6.39
N ASP A 546 -38.53 29.29 5.20
CA ASP A 546 -39.43 28.45 4.39
C ASP A 546 -38.74 27.14 3.99
N ILE A 547 -39.30 26.03 4.48
CA ILE A 547 -38.93 24.66 4.14
C ILE A 547 -40.12 23.88 3.57
N SER A 548 -41.17 24.58 3.15
CA SER A 548 -42.46 24.00 2.76
C SER A 548 -42.41 23.16 1.49
N LYS A 549 -41.33 23.27 0.70
CA LYS A 549 -41.10 22.51 -0.53
C LYS A 549 -40.16 21.32 -0.34
N TRP A 550 -39.69 21.04 0.86
CA TRP A 550 -38.78 19.91 1.11
C TRP A 550 -39.46 18.57 0.86
N ASN A 551 -38.78 17.70 0.12
CA ASN A 551 -39.21 16.33 -0.12
C ASN A 551 -38.69 15.43 1.00
N THR A 552 -39.57 14.98 1.89
CA THR A 552 -39.22 14.12 3.04
C THR A 552 -39.60 12.64 2.82
N SER A 553 -39.99 12.25 1.60
CA SER A 553 -40.54 10.90 1.31
C SER A 553 -39.58 9.73 1.58
N ASN A 554 -38.30 9.99 1.83
CA ASN A 554 -37.30 9.00 2.23
C ASN A 554 -36.86 9.09 3.70
N VAL A 555 -37.33 10.09 4.43
CA VAL A 555 -36.97 10.31 5.84
C VAL A 555 -37.66 9.26 6.72
N ASN A 556 -36.87 8.59 7.56
CA ASN A 556 -37.37 7.65 8.57
C ASN A 556 -37.24 8.19 10.01
N ASP A 557 -36.30 9.09 10.28
CA ASP A 557 -36.09 9.68 11.61
C ASP A 557 -36.18 11.21 11.58
N MET A 558 -37.14 11.76 12.33
CA MET A 558 -37.35 13.20 12.57
C MET A 558 -37.29 13.54 14.06
N SER A 559 -36.74 12.65 14.89
CA SER A 559 -36.68 12.88 16.33
C SER A 559 -35.94 14.16 16.68
N SER A 560 -36.51 14.95 17.59
CA SER A 560 -36.00 16.25 18.03
C SER A 560 -35.77 17.28 16.91
N MET A 561 -36.27 17.10 15.69
CA MET A 561 -35.91 17.94 14.54
C MET A 561 -36.06 19.44 14.80
N PHE A 562 -37.12 19.85 15.49
CA PHE A 562 -37.41 21.25 15.86
C PHE A 562 -37.53 21.44 17.38
N SER A 563 -36.94 20.53 18.17
CA SER A 563 -36.96 20.66 19.63
C SER A 563 -36.30 21.99 20.03
N ASP A 564 -36.94 22.80 20.88
CA ASP A 564 -36.48 24.13 21.32
C ASP A 564 -36.19 25.14 20.18
N ALA A 565 -36.71 24.89 18.96
CA ALA A 565 -36.68 25.85 17.86
C ALA A 565 -37.78 26.91 18.07
N LYS A 566 -37.58 27.79 19.05
CA LYS A 566 -38.62 28.67 19.61
C LYS A 566 -39.37 29.52 18.59
N ALA A 567 -38.68 30.04 17.57
CA ALA A 567 -39.27 30.88 16.53
C ALA A 567 -39.95 30.11 15.40
N PHE A 568 -39.73 28.79 15.29
CA PHE A 568 -40.15 28.02 14.12
C PHE A 568 -41.67 27.91 14.02
N ASN A 569 -42.23 28.39 12.91
CA ASN A 569 -43.67 28.37 12.64
C ASN A 569 -43.99 28.35 11.13
N GLN A 570 -43.29 27.52 10.35
CA GLN A 570 -43.41 27.46 8.87
C GLN A 570 -44.32 26.35 8.37
N ASP A 571 -44.95 26.56 7.20
CA ASP A 571 -45.86 25.60 6.57
C ASP A 571 -45.13 24.30 6.25
N ILE A 572 -45.46 23.24 6.96
CA ILE A 572 -44.91 21.89 6.79
C ILE A 572 -46.00 20.86 6.50
N LYS A 573 -47.13 21.31 5.94
CA LYS A 573 -48.20 20.41 5.51
C LYS A 573 -47.77 19.58 4.31
N THR A 574 -48.24 18.34 4.24
CA THR A 574 -48.03 17.50 3.06
C THR A 574 -48.70 18.13 1.83
N LYS A 575 -47.96 18.38 0.74
CA LYS A 575 -48.52 18.98 -0.48
C LYS A 575 -47.80 18.51 -1.74
N GLN A 576 -48.53 18.43 -2.86
CA GLN A 576 -47.92 18.21 -4.17
C GLN A 576 -47.19 19.48 -4.61
N VAL A 577 -45.93 19.32 -5.02
CA VAL A 577 -45.10 20.39 -5.58
C VAL A 577 -44.75 20.01 -7.01
N LYS A 578 -44.94 20.95 -7.94
CA LYS A 578 -44.59 20.80 -9.35
C LYS A 578 -43.18 21.35 -9.56
N LYS A 579 -42.30 20.55 -10.17
CA LYS A 579 -40.97 20.98 -10.62
C LYS A 579 -41.06 21.72 -11.95
N ASP A 580 -39.98 22.38 -12.32
CA ASP A 580 -39.87 23.12 -13.58
C ASP A 580 -40.02 22.21 -14.82
N ASP A 581 -39.59 20.94 -14.72
CA ASP A 581 -39.74 19.92 -15.76
C ASP A 581 -41.18 19.38 -15.89
N GLY A 582 -42.10 19.85 -15.06
CA GLY A 582 -43.50 19.43 -15.03
C GLY A 582 -43.78 18.18 -14.20
N SER A 583 -42.76 17.46 -13.73
CA SER A 583 -42.91 16.36 -12.78
C SER A 583 -43.37 16.87 -11.41
N THR A 584 -44.02 16.01 -10.64
CA THR A 584 -44.49 16.35 -9.28
C THR A 584 -43.81 15.48 -8.24
N TYR A 585 -43.71 16.01 -7.02
CA TYR A 585 -43.32 15.24 -5.84
C TYR A 585 -44.15 15.68 -4.64
N THR A 586 -44.22 14.81 -3.63
CA THR A 586 -44.89 15.11 -2.37
C THR A 586 -43.90 15.78 -1.41
N ALA A 587 -44.08 17.07 -1.16
CA ALA A 587 -43.38 17.76 -0.07
C ALA A 587 -43.99 17.34 1.28
N TRP A 588 -43.15 17.26 2.31
CA TRP A 588 -43.56 16.84 3.66
C TRP A 588 -44.33 15.51 3.69
N ASP A 589 -43.89 14.54 2.89
CA ASP A 589 -44.36 13.15 2.97
C ASP A 589 -43.74 12.47 4.20
N THR A 590 -44.56 12.17 5.20
CA THR A 590 -44.14 11.51 6.45
C THR A 590 -44.37 10.00 6.43
N SER A 591 -44.80 9.41 5.32
CA SER A 591 -45.26 8.00 5.24
C SER A 591 -44.19 6.94 5.53
N LYS A 592 -42.91 7.32 5.61
CA LYS A 592 -41.79 6.45 6.01
C LYS A 592 -41.22 6.76 7.40
N VAL A 593 -41.69 7.82 8.05
CA VAL A 593 -41.18 8.23 9.36
C VAL A 593 -41.61 7.21 10.41
N THR A 594 -40.64 6.72 11.19
CA THR A 594 -40.86 5.80 12.30
C THR A 594 -40.64 6.46 13.66
N ASN A 595 -39.83 7.54 13.72
CA ASN A 595 -39.51 8.23 14.96
C ASN A 595 -39.78 9.75 14.88
N MET A 596 -40.71 10.24 15.71
CA MET A 596 -41.06 11.66 15.89
C MET A 596 -40.89 12.11 17.35
N SER A 597 -40.16 11.34 18.17
CA SER A 597 -39.95 11.72 19.57
C SER A 597 -39.30 13.10 19.68
N TYR A 598 -39.79 13.93 20.60
CA TYR A 598 -39.34 15.30 20.85
C TYR A 598 -39.42 16.26 19.65
N MET A 599 -40.06 15.89 18.53
CA MET A 599 -39.95 16.66 17.27
C MET A 599 -40.23 18.16 17.42
N PHE A 600 -41.22 18.54 18.24
CA PHE A 600 -41.60 19.93 18.56
C PHE A 600 -41.56 20.23 20.06
N SER A 601 -40.82 19.44 20.84
CA SER A 601 -40.64 19.70 22.27
C SER A 601 -40.09 21.12 22.44
N TRP A 602 -40.67 21.97 23.29
CA TRP A 602 -40.26 23.37 23.48
C TRP A 602 -40.30 24.28 22.23
N ALA A 603 -40.89 23.85 21.10
CA ALA A 603 -41.11 24.70 19.93
C ALA A 603 -42.25 25.70 20.21
N GLU A 604 -41.94 26.77 20.95
CA GLU A 604 -42.96 27.63 21.57
C GLU A 604 -43.94 28.25 20.57
N SER A 605 -43.46 28.67 19.38
CA SER A 605 -44.28 29.37 18.37
C SER A 605 -45.01 28.44 17.39
N PHE A 606 -44.70 27.15 17.36
CA PHE A 606 -45.18 26.26 16.31
C PHE A 606 -46.69 26.01 16.41
N ASN A 607 -47.45 26.37 15.37
CA ASN A 607 -48.89 26.13 15.29
C ASN A 607 -49.39 25.91 13.85
N GLN A 608 -48.57 25.32 12.97
CA GLN A 608 -48.94 25.09 11.57
C GLN A 608 -49.72 23.79 11.39
N ASN A 609 -50.63 23.79 10.40
CA ASN A 609 -51.48 22.64 10.12
C ASN A 609 -50.66 21.42 9.63
N ILE A 610 -50.72 20.34 10.41
CA ILE A 610 -50.09 19.04 10.14
C ILE A 610 -51.12 17.89 10.17
N SER A 611 -52.41 18.20 10.04
CA SER A 611 -53.50 17.23 10.14
C SER A 611 -53.46 16.17 9.04
N ASN A 612 -52.75 16.43 7.95
CA ASN A 612 -52.66 15.57 6.77
C ASN A 612 -51.39 14.71 6.72
N TRP A 613 -50.58 14.71 7.78
CA TRP A 613 -49.44 13.82 7.89
C TRP A 613 -49.87 12.36 7.96
N ASN A 614 -49.09 11.50 7.30
CA ASN A 614 -49.22 10.06 7.42
C ASN A 614 -48.33 9.56 8.56
N THR A 615 -48.96 9.13 9.65
CA THR A 615 -48.28 8.66 10.86
C THR A 615 -48.33 7.14 11.05
N SER A 616 -48.85 6.39 10.06
CA SER A 616 -49.15 4.96 10.22
C SER A 616 -47.94 4.07 10.50
N LYS A 617 -46.72 4.55 10.24
CA LYS A 617 -45.46 3.85 10.55
C LYS A 617 -44.73 4.38 11.77
N VAL A 618 -45.24 5.43 12.42
CA VAL A 618 -44.58 6.02 13.58
C VAL A 618 -44.74 5.11 14.78
N THR A 619 -43.61 4.70 15.37
CA THR A 619 -43.58 3.85 16.57
C THR A 619 -43.25 4.64 17.84
N ASN A 620 -42.67 5.83 17.70
CA ASN A 620 -42.26 6.68 18.81
C ASN A 620 -42.68 8.15 18.63
N MET A 621 -43.54 8.62 19.51
CA MET A 621 -44.01 10.02 19.64
C MET A 621 -43.76 10.59 21.05
N SER A 622 -42.87 9.99 21.85
CA SER A 622 -42.57 10.50 23.19
C SER A 622 -42.19 11.99 23.15
N SER A 623 -42.82 12.79 24.02
CA SER A 623 -42.53 14.21 24.18
C SER A 623 -42.66 15.07 22.92
N MET A 624 -43.40 14.62 21.90
CA MET A 624 -43.47 15.29 20.59
C MET A 624 -43.87 16.77 20.68
N PHE A 625 -44.83 17.13 21.54
CA PHE A 625 -45.30 18.50 21.76
C PHE A 625 -45.13 18.94 23.22
N TRP A 626 -44.18 18.34 23.94
CA TRP A 626 -43.89 18.72 25.31
C TRP A 626 -43.54 20.21 25.38
N LEU A 627 -44.35 21.01 26.08
CA LEU A 627 -44.17 22.46 26.20
C LEU A 627 -44.18 23.25 24.86
N ALA A 628 -44.82 22.73 23.81
CA ALA A 628 -45.15 23.49 22.61
C ALA A 628 -46.33 24.46 22.89
N LYS A 629 -46.01 25.67 23.37
CA LYS A 629 -46.98 26.64 23.92
C LYS A 629 -48.03 27.13 22.94
N SER A 630 -47.72 27.30 21.66
CA SER A 630 -48.68 27.76 20.66
C SER A 630 -49.41 26.64 19.91
N PHE A 631 -49.02 25.37 20.09
CA PHE A 631 -49.60 24.28 19.31
C PHE A 631 -51.05 24.00 19.72
N GLU A 632 -51.98 24.08 18.76
CA GLU A 632 -53.42 23.93 18.95
C GLU A 632 -54.14 23.22 17.78
N GLN A 633 -53.40 22.52 16.91
CA GLN A 633 -53.96 21.94 15.68
C GLN A 633 -54.74 20.65 15.92
N ASN A 634 -55.75 20.42 15.07
CA ASN A 634 -56.52 19.18 15.06
C ASN A 634 -55.76 18.06 14.34
N ILE A 635 -55.29 17.06 15.10
CA ILE A 635 -54.54 15.89 14.62
C ILE A 635 -55.30 14.58 14.85
N SER A 636 -56.61 14.65 15.09
CA SER A 636 -57.45 13.48 15.41
C SER A 636 -57.49 12.41 14.31
N ASN A 637 -57.17 12.80 13.06
CA ASN A 637 -57.14 11.92 11.89
C ASN A 637 -55.84 11.10 11.77
N TRP A 638 -54.86 11.29 12.64
CA TRP A 638 -53.60 10.55 12.57
C TRP A 638 -53.80 9.06 12.88
N ASP A 639 -53.15 8.20 12.09
CA ASP A 639 -53.06 6.77 12.36
C ASP A 639 -51.93 6.51 13.36
N VAL A 640 -52.29 5.99 14.53
CA VAL A 640 -51.38 5.82 15.68
C VAL A 640 -51.33 4.37 16.15
N ASN A 641 -51.73 3.44 15.28
CA ASN A 641 -51.83 2.01 15.60
C ASN A 641 -50.48 1.39 15.96
N GLU A 642 -49.43 1.81 15.28
CA GLU A 642 -48.06 1.32 15.49
C GLU A 642 -47.32 2.05 16.63
N VAL A 643 -47.94 3.03 17.30
CA VAL A 643 -47.24 3.82 18.33
C VAL A 643 -47.13 3.05 19.64
N GLU A 644 -45.89 2.64 19.93
CA GLU A 644 -45.50 1.95 21.16
C GLU A 644 -45.07 2.93 22.25
N ARG A 645 -44.33 3.99 21.90
CA ARG A 645 -43.74 4.96 22.84
C ARG A 645 -44.35 6.34 22.67
N HIS A 646 -44.95 6.88 23.73
CA HIS A 646 -45.73 8.13 23.68
C HIS A 646 -45.75 8.90 25.01
N ARG A 647 -44.84 8.54 25.93
CA ARG A 647 -44.71 9.23 27.22
C ARG A 647 -44.57 10.74 27.00
N GLU A 648 -45.22 11.51 27.85
CA GLU A 648 -45.11 12.97 27.89
C GLU A 648 -45.45 13.65 26.56
N PHE A 649 -46.31 13.06 25.71
CA PHE A 649 -46.65 13.60 24.38
C PHE A 649 -46.97 15.11 24.38
N ILE A 650 -47.67 15.58 25.42
CA ILE A 650 -47.92 16.98 25.74
C ILE A 650 -47.83 17.17 27.27
N ASN A 651 -47.34 18.32 27.74
CA ASN A 651 -47.18 18.61 29.19
C ASN A 651 -48.42 19.28 29.82
N ASP A 652 -49.13 20.08 29.02
CA ASP A 652 -50.17 20.96 29.55
C ASP A 652 -51.52 20.25 29.66
N GLU A 653 -51.91 19.91 30.89
CA GLU A 653 -53.18 19.25 31.19
C GLU A 653 -54.40 20.12 30.78
N SER A 654 -54.27 21.45 30.77
CA SER A 654 -55.36 22.36 30.36
C SER A 654 -55.64 22.29 28.87
N LYS A 655 -54.59 22.22 28.05
CA LYS A 655 -54.69 22.00 26.60
C LYS A 655 -55.31 20.65 26.25
N LEU A 656 -55.05 19.63 27.06
CA LEU A 656 -55.69 18.32 26.90
C LEU A 656 -57.18 18.38 27.22
N LYS A 657 -57.59 19.00 28.34
CA LYS A 657 -58.98 19.01 28.78
C LYS A 657 -59.94 19.64 27.76
N ASP A 658 -59.54 20.75 27.15
CA ASP A 658 -60.41 21.51 26.25
C ASP A 658 -60.32 21.06 24.78
N LYS A 659 -59.28 20.27 24.42
CA LYS A 659 -59.00 19.86 23.02
C LYS A 659 -58.70 18.36 22.89
N LEU A 660 -59.20 17.53 23.80
CA LEU A 660 -59.11 16.06 23.71
C LEU A 660 -59.60 15.58 22.34
N GLU A 661 -60.64 16.21 21.78
CA GLU A 661 -61.16 15.88 20.45
C GLU A 661 -60.17 16.06 19.30
N PHE A 662 -59.11 16.83 19.49
CA PHE A 662 -58.07 17.09 18.49
C PHE A 662 -56.94 16.06 18.51
N ILE A 663 -56.95 15.11 19.46
CA ILE A 663 -55.94 14.04 19.58
C ILE A 663 -56.55 12.72 19.09
N PRO A 664 -55.79 11.82 18.45
CA PRO A 664 -56.25 10.47 18.10
C PRO A 664 -56.79 9.72 19.30
N GLU A 665 -57.95 9.07 19.14
CA GLU A 665 -58.69 8.43 20.23
C GLU A 665 -57.83 7.46 21.06
N LYS A 666 -57.02 6.63 20.37
CA LYS A 666 -56.10 5.67 21.01
C LYS A 666 -55.04 6.32 21.91
N PHE A 667 -54.63 7.56 21.62
CA PHE A 667 -53.72 8.30 22.50
C PHE A 667 -54.43 8.93 23.68
N ARG A 668 -55.68 9.37 23.52
CA ARG A 668 -56.42 10.03 24.62
C ARG A 668 -56.44 9.17 25.88
N GLN A 669 -56.78 7.88 25.73
CA GLN A 669 -56.85 6.95 26.86
C GLN A 669 -55.49 6.77 27.53
N LYS A 670 -54.43 6.53 26.75
CA LYS A 670 -53.07 6.34 27.27
C LYS A 670 -52.53 7.59 27.96
N LEU A 671 -52.81 8.79 27.40
CA LEU A 671 -52.41 10.06 27.99
C LEU A 671 -53.15 10.32 29.31
N ILE A 672 -54.47 10.10 29.37
CA ILE A 672 -55.25 10.24 30.61
C ILE A 672 -54.70 9.32 31.71
N GLU A 673 -54.37 8.06 31.39
CA GLU A 673 -53.73 7.13 32.33
C GLU A 673 -52.37 7.63 32.83
N GLU A 674 -51.55 8.20 31.94
CA GLU A 674 -50.24 8.75 32.27
C GLU A 674 -50.35 9.97 33.21
N PHE A 675 -51.23 10.94 32.91
CA PHE A 675 -51.47 12.09 33.80
C PHE A 675 -51.96 11.67 35.18
N ASN A 676 -52.84 10.66 35.25
CA ASN A 676 -53.33 10.14 36.52
C ASN A 676 -52.25 9.38 37.31
N LYS A 677 -51.27 8.76 36.65
CA LYS A 677 -50.10 8.16 37.30
C LYS A 677 -49.13 9.22 37.82
N ASN A 678 -48.87 10.28 37.06
CA ASN A 678 -47.95 11.35 37.45
C ASN A 678 -48.49 12.28 38.56
N LYS A 679 -49.79 12.18 38.89
CA LYS A 679 -50.43 12.87 40.02
C LYS A 679 -50.30 12.14 41.37
N LYS A 680 -49.83 10.88 41.37
CA LYS A 680 -49.56 10.10 42.58
C LYS A 680 -48.07 10.09 42.85
#